data_AF-A0A7W0DCN1-F1
#
_entry.id   AF-A0A7W0DCN1-F1
#
_cell.length_a   1.000
_cell.length_b   1.000
_cell.length_c   1.000
_cell.angle_alpha   90.00
_cell.angle_beta   90.00
_cell.angle_gamma   90.00
#
_symmetry.space_group_name_H-M   'P 1'
#
loop_
_entity.id
_entity.type
_entity.pdbx_description
1 polymer ?
#
loop_
_entity_poly.entity_id
_entity_poly.type
_entity_poly.pdbx_seq_one_letter_code
_entity_poly.pdbx_strand_id
1 'polypeptide(L)'
;MDHPNLKRSLIPLYFMSLMLLLAVLFNHPSHAGAAEPSGTAFPIPPLSDNRDTGLPNVVVIATGGTLAGKARDATSFQTYQAGTYLMSDLVNQLPNKNKIANVNTYQFGNKGSGSYSMGDLYDLSLAVDQALEVYDGVVVTTGTDTMEEIAYFLDLTVRSEKPVVVTGAMRPWDVIGTDGPANLYNAIKLAGSGKTKSFGTVVMLNDIIQAARDVTKTNAQRMDTFETPILGALGYIDETNIRIYRTTAKRFKAGRADWATPFDLKKITKDKLPAVEIVYGYQDSSAGAIKGFVAEGAKGIVTAGTGAGGISSKMSTARSNAIKQGVIFVTTTRTGSGTMYPGGGNGIIAGDSLNPQHARIMLLLSLAFSNDFNTIKNWFGTVGTQAIQLKTQAPDIEAPVWPQGSALQVTNIGQNSLTLSWPEASDDIGVKQYRIYETGSGTVVGNVYASVTNGVYASVTDTVYSSVTGSVYYSFNLSTLTAGTTYTFSVTAIDAAGNESIGLSKTIQTNSPRSSSDSTGSSNSGSVSPVVPVKLDVTVPAGGTRSVSWKDAIWITIPEGATGQELHLTAEALQNVDGLVSDSRKLLSSVFEILKNFTKNFDKPISISLLFDPAKLGQDQRPSVFYYDETKKWWIEIGGTVVDNKITVEVDHFTKFAVFAVDKPKSPGSAEVSFSDIAGHWAELDIKQAVTQKIISGYADGTFKPDNSVTRAEFTVMLMNALKVDKKGTAPAFTDQQQIPAWAEMAVAQAVDLGIIHGYEDQTFRPDGLISRVEMAAMISAALGTTPAAQAATSFADDEEIPAWAKGHVESIRLLGIIDGRSGNLFEPADTATRAEAVKVLMKMMQRK
;
A
#
# COMPACT_ATOMS: atom_id res chain seq x y z
N MET A 1 61.96 -76.48 -9.91
CA MET A 1 61.52 -75.44 -10.87
C MET A 1 61.78 -74.08 -10.23
N ASP A 2 62.98 -73.54 -10.44
CA ASP A 2 63.25 -72.27 -11.16
C ASP A 2 62.11 -71.22 -11.13
N HIS A 3 62.26 -69.94 -10.80
CA HIS A 3 63.37 -69.04 -10.46
C HIS A 3 62.75 -67.82 -9.71
N PRO A 4 63.53 -67.04 -8.94
CA PRO A 4 63.10 -65.84 -8.20
C PRO A 4 63.36 -64.53 -8.97
N ASN A 5 62.79 -63.42 -8.45
CA ASN A 5 63.06 -61.99 -8.74
C ASN A 5 61.96 -61.22 -9.50
N LEU A 6 61.08 -60.54 -8.74
CA LEU A 6 60.62 -59.19 -9.09
C LEU A 6 60.07 -58.42 -7.86
N LYS A 7 60.81 -58.41 -6.74
CA LYS A 7 60.66 -57.41 -5.67
C LYS A 7 61.82 -56.43 -5.76
N ARG A 8 61.84 -55.56 -6.77
CA ARG A 8 62.77 -54.42 -6.92
C ARG A 8 62.33 -53.51 -8.09
N SER A 9 61.21 -52.78 -7.95
CA SER A 9 60.95 -51.59 -8.79
C SER A 9 59.81 -50.66 -8.33
N LEU A 10 59.52 -50.52 -7.02
CA LEU A 10 58.51 -49.54 -6.56
C LEU A 10 58.92 -48.71 -5.32
N ILE A 11 60.17 -48.86 -4.85
CA ILE A 11 60.70 -48.07 -3.73
C ILE A 11 61.26 -46.69 -4.12
N PRO A 12 61.75 -46.40 -5.35
CA PRO A 12 62.34 -45.08 -5.63
C PRO A 12 61.31 -43.98 -5.94
N LEU A 13 60.01 -44.28 -6.15
CA LEU A 13 58.99 -43.23 -6.34
C LEU A 13 58.42 -42.67 -5.01
N TYR A 14 58.57 -43.39 -3.89
CA TYR A 14 58.08 -42.93 -2.58
C TYR A 14 59.08 -42.04 -1.83
N PHE A 15 60.38 -42.10 -2.16
CA PHE A 15 61.40 -41.29 -1.50
C PHE A 15 61.55 -39.88 -2.10
N MET A 16 61.14 -39.68 -3.35
CA MET A 16 61.21 -38.36 -4.00
C MET A 16 59.99 -37.46 -3.70
N SER A 17 58.84 -38.06 -3.31
CA SER A 17 57.66 -37.28 -2.89
C SER A 17 57.68 -36.86 -1.41
N LEU A 18 58.44 -37.56 -0.56
CA LEU A 18 58.54 -37.24 0.87
C LEU A 18 59.58 -36.14 1.18
N MET A 19 60.61 -35.97 0.35
CA MET A 19 61.60 -34.89 0.55
C MET A 19 61.14 -33.51 0.06
N LEU A 20 60.13 -33.41 -0.82
CA LEU A 20 59.52 -32.12 -1.15
C LEU A 20 58.55 -31.61 -0.06
N LEU A 21 58.08 -32.50 0.82
CA LEU A 21 57.12 -32.17 1.88
C LEU A 21 57.78 -31.62 3.17
N LEU A 22 59.10 -31.75 3.31
CA LEU A 22 59.85 -31.34 4.51
C LEU A 22 60.63 -30.02 4.35
N ALA A 23 60.68 -29.42 3.16
CA ALA A 23 61.36 -28.14 2.91
C ALA A 23 60.46 -26.91 3.05
N VAL A 24 59.18 -27.07 3.39
CA VAL A 24 58.22 -25.94 3.54
C VAL A 24 57.85 -25.66 5.01
N LEU A 25 58.38 -26.42 5.98
CA LEU A 25 57.96 -26.34 7.39
C LEU A 25 58.86 -25.54 8.34
N PHE A 26 59.88 -24.83 7.86
CA PHE A 26 60.65 -23.92 8.72
C PHE A 26 61.02 -22.62 8.01
N ASN A 27 60.11 -21.64 8.10
CA ASN A 27 60.45 -20.21 8.12
C ASN A 27 59.29 -19.42 8.76
N HIS A 28 59.38 -19.19 10.06
CA HIS A 28 58.81 -17.99 10.68
C HIS A 28 59.98 -17.05 10.97
N PRO A 29 59.92 -15.80 10.50
CA PRO A 29 59.41 -14.71 11.36
C PRO A 29 58.56 -13.73 10.51
N SER A 30 57.70 -12.84 10.99
CA SER A 30 57.70 -11.95 12.15
C SER A 30 56.26 -11.37 12.24
N HIS A 31 55.83 -10.90 13.40
CA HIS A 31 54.63 -10.07 13.51
C HIS A 31 54.75 -8.82 12.62
N ALA A 32 53.92 -8.75 11.59
CA ALA A 32 53.60 -7.54 10.86
C ALA A 32 52.07 -7.50 10.73
N GLY A 33 51.43 -6.48 11.33
CA GLY A 33 50.02 -6.24 11.10
C GLY A 33 49.81 -5.80 9.65
N ALA A 34 49.02 -6.56 8.88
CA ALA A 34 48.50 -6.26 7.55
C ALA A 34 47.80 -7.54 7.05
N ALA A 35 46.71 -7.53 6.29
CA ALA A 35 45.87 -6.49 5.71
C ALA A 35 44.46 -7.09 5.55
N GLU A 36 43.44 -6.24 5.38
CA GLU A 36 42.09 -6.67 5.00
C GLU A 36 42.13 -7.66 3.82
N PRO A 37 41.23 -8.68 3.79
CA PRO A 37 41.20 -9.63 2.70
C PRO A 37 40.98 -8.87 1.39
N SER A 38 41.98 -8.96 0.50
CA SER A 38 41.99 -8.33 -0.82
C SER A 38 40.69 -8.67 -1.56
N GLY A 39 39.80 -7.70 -1.71
CA GLY A 39 38.58 -7.84 -2.48
C GLY A 39 38.90 -8.24 -3.91
N THR A 40 38.17 -9.22 -4.43
CA THR A 40 38.12 -9.52 -5.87
C THR A 40 37.73 -8.25 -6.61
N ALA A 41 38.71 -7.56 -7.19
CA ALA A 41 38.46 -6.37 -8.00
C ALA A 41 37.89 -6.80 -9.36
N PHE A 42 36.66 -6.40 -9.65
CA PHE A 42 36.05 -6.60 -10.96
C PHE A 42 36.46 -5.44 -11.88
N PRO A 43 36.73 -5.67 -13.18
CA PRO A 43 37.11 -4.64 -14.13
C PRO A 43 35.88 -3.82 -14.56
N ILE A 44 35.23 -3.17 -13.60
CA ILE A 44 34.12 -2.25 -13.84
C ILE A 44 34.67 -1.04 -14.62
N PRO A 45 34.08 -0.71 -15.78
CA PRO A 45 34.55 0.43 -16.56
C PRO A 45 34.41 1.73 -15.76
N PRO A 46 35.36 2.68 -15.87
CA PRO A 46 35.18 4.01 -15.32
C PRO A 46 34.11 4.78 -16.10
N LEU A 47 33.59 5.86 -15.52
CA LEU A 47 32.74 6.79 -16.25
C LEU A 47 33.56 7.47 -17.37
N SER A 48 32.97 7.62 -18.55
CA SER A 48 33.59 8.31 -19.68
C SER A 48 33.72 9.82 -19.41
N ASP A 49 34.78 10.43 -19.93
CA ASP A 49 34.99 11.89 -19.91
C ASP A 49 34.04 12.64 -20.86
N ASN A 50 33.56 11.97 -21.92
CA ASN A 50 32.65 12.54 -22.94
C ASN A 50 31.17 12.32 -22.62
N ARG A 51 30.82 12.12 -21.34
CA ARG A 51 29.44 11.85 -20.91
C ARG A 51 28.62 13.14 -20.79
N ASP A 52 27.30 13.03 -20.96
CA ASP A 52 26.40 14.14 -20.64
C ASP A 52 26.16 14.20 -19.13
N THR A 53 26.64 15.25 -18.47
CA THR A 53 26.51 15.39 -17.01
C THR A 53 25.06 15.58 -16.53
N GLY A 54 24.12 15.88 -17.43
CA GLY A 54 22.69 15.98 -17.13
C GLY A 54 21.95 14.65 -17.15
N LEU A 55 22.59 13.56 -17.59
CA LEU A 55 21.99 12.23 -17.68
C LEU A 55 22.54 11.26 -16.62
N PRO A 56 21.70 10.31 -16.14
CA PRO A 56 22.15 9.29 -15.19
C PRO A 56 23.16 8.35 -15.83
N ASN A 57 24.12 7.86 -15.05
CA ASN A 57 25.11 6.89 -15.48
C ASN A 57 24.61 5.48 -15.17
N VAL A 58 24.41 4.67 -16.20
CA VAL A 58 23.91 3.30 -16.06
C VAL A 58 24.93 2.34 -16.65
N VAL A 59 25.25 1.28 -15.92
CA VAL A 59 26.06 0.17 -16.46
C VAL A 59 25.21 -1.07 -16.64
N VAL A 60 25.33 -1.70 -17.81
CA VAL A 60 24.73 -3.01 -18.10
C VAL A 60 25.78 -4.08 -17.82
N ILE A 61 25.58 -4.84 -16.75
CA ILE A 61 26.38 -6.01 -16.39
C ILE A 61 25.77 -7.23 -17.08
N ALA A 62 26.51 -7.84 -17.99
CA ALA A 62 25.99 -8.90 -18.86
C ALA A 62 26.44 -10.29 -18.44
N THR A 63 25.49 -11.20 -18.30
CA THR A 63 25.73 -12.63 -18.05
C THR A 63 25.36 -13.51 -19.27
N GLY A 64 24.68 -12.95 -20.26
CA GLY A 64 24.33 -13.64 -21.52
C GLY A 64 22.84 -13.94 -21.62
N GLY A 65 22.48 -15.22 -21.69
CA GLY A 65 21.09 -15.65 -21.88
C GLY A 65 20.56 -15.49 -23.31
N THR A 66 19.25 -15.70 -23.46
CA THR A 66 18.53 -15.62 -24.74
C THR A 66 18.55 -14.21 -25.34
N LEU A 67 18.54 -13.17 -24.51
CA LEU A 67 18.68 -11.78 -24.96
C LEU A 67 19.98 -11.57 -25.75
N ALA A 68 21.07 -12.22 -25.36
CA ALA A 68 22.32 -12.22 -26.11
C ALA A 68 22.47 -13.43 -27.04
N GLY A 69 21.37 -14.14 -27.32
CA GLY A 69 21.38 -15.38 -28.09
C GLY A 69 21.38 -15.16 -29.60
N LYS A 70 21.98 -16.10 -30.32
CA LYS A 70 22.00 -16.17 -31.79
C LYS A 70 21.15 -17.32 -32.29
N ALA A 71 20.09 -17.03 -33.03
CA ALA A 71 19.22 -18.04 -33.63
C ALA A 71 19.83 -18.65 -34.90
N ARG A 72 19.31 -19.82 -35.30
CA ARG A 72 19.68 -20.46 -36.57
C ARG A 72 19.23 -19.63 -37.77
N ASP A 73 18.03 -19.07 -37.71
CA ASP A 73 17.42 -18.16 -38.69
C ASP A 73 16.41 -17.25 -37.99
N ALA A 74 15.89 -16.25 -38.73
CA ALA A 74 15.01 -15.21 -38.18
C ALA A 74 13.66 -15.70 -37.64
N THR A 75 13.30 -16.98 -37.83
CA THR A 75 12.07 -17.60 -37.33
C THR A 75 12.33 -18.68 -36.27
N SER A 76 13.59 -18.95 -35.96
CA SER A 76 14.00 -20.00 -35.03
C SER A 76 13.93 -19.55 -33.56
N PHE A 77 12.72 -19.41 -33.03
CA PHE A 77 12.51 -18.95 -31.65
C PHE A 77 13.01 -19.93 -30.57
N GLN A 78 13.10 -21.22 -30.88
CA GLN A 78 13.42 -22.29 -29.92
C GLN A 78 14.78 -22.96 -30.17
N THR A 79 15.43 -22.65 -31.30
CA THR A 79 16.71 -23.26 -31.70
C THR A 79 17.74 -22.17 -31.88
N TYR A 80 18.48 -21.91 -30.83
CA TYR A 80 19.48 -20.84 -30.75
C TYR A 80 20.56 -21.19 -29.73
N GLN A 81 21.67 -20.47 -29.80
CA GLN A 81 22.73 -20.52 -28.81
C GLN A 81 22.63 -19.28 -27.90
N ALA A 82 22.24 -19.49 -26.63
CA ALA A 82 22.20 -18.42 -25.63
C ALA A 82 23.61 -17.90 -25.33
N GLY A 83 23.74 -16.59 -25.07
CA GLY A 83 25.02 -15.96 -24.72
C GLY A 83 26.07 -16.00 -25.83
N THR A 84 25.72 -15.48 -27.01
CA THR A 84 26.62 -15.42 -28.18
C THR A 84 27.08 -14.00 -28.49
N TYR A 85 26.15 -13.03 -28.53
CA TYR A 85 26.46 -11.64 -28.84
C TYR A 85 27.11 -10.93 -27.64
N LEU A 86 27.97 -9.94 -27.90
CA LEU A 86 28.52 -9.07 -26.86
C LEU A 86 27.49 -8.00 -26.49
N MET A 87 27.36 -7.71 -25.21
CA MET A 87 26.38 -6.71 -24.75
C MET A 87 26.66 -5.31 -25.27
N SER A 88 27.94 -4.96 -25.45
CA SER A 88 28.34 -3.69 -26.07
C SER A 88 27.69 -3.51 -27.45
N ASP A 89 27.65 -4.57 -28.25
CA ASP A 89 27.11 -4.53 -29.61
C ASP A 89 25.59 -4.38 -29.61
N LEU A 90 24.91 -5.05 -28.66
CA LEU A 90 23.45 -4.97 -28.52
C LEU A 90 23.02 -3.60 -27.99
N VAL A 91 23.71 -3.08 -26.97
CA VAL A 91 23.48 -1.71 -26.47
C VAL A 91 23.73 -0.69 -27.58
N ASN A 92 24.76 -0.88 -28.41
CA ASN A 92 25.04 0.00 -29.55
C ASN A 92 23.90 0.09 -30.56
N GLN A 93 23.14 -1.00 -30.75
CA GLN A 93 21.97 -1.04 -31.63
C GLN A 93 20.74 -0.31 -31.07
N LEU A 94 20.66 -0.05 -29.76
CA LEU A 94 19.50 0.61 -29.17
C LEU A 94 19.36 2.07 -29.67
N PRO A 95 18.18 2.44 -30.23
CA PRO A 95 17.93 3.79 -30.68
C PRO A 95 17.78 4.73 -29.49
N ASN A 96 18.24 5.98 -29.63
CA ASN A 96 18.02 7.05 -28.65
C ASN A 96 18.48 6.76 -27.19
N LYS A 97 19.27 5.71 -26.91
CA LYS A 97 19.76 5.40 -25.55
C LYS A 97 20.47 6.58 -24.87
N ASN A 98 21.19 7.39 -25.65
CA ASN A 98 21.91 8.57 -25.16
C ASN A 98 20.97 9.73 -24.76
N LYS A 99 19.65 9.59 -24.90
CA LYS A 99 18.66 10.54 -24.37
C LYS A 99 18.12 10.13 -22.99
N ILE A 100 18.37 8.90 -22.55
CA ILE A 100 17.84 8.37 -21.29
C ILE A 100 18.92 8.13 -20.24
N ALA A 101 20.15 7.79 -20.65
CA ALA A 101 21.27 7.56 -19.75
C ALA A 101 22.62 7.61 -20.49
N ASN A 102 23.70 7.88 -19.76
CA ASN A 102 25.05 7.55 -20.18
C ASN A 102 25.26 6.04 -19.93
N VAL A 103 25.17 5.24 -21.00
CA VAL A 103 25.20 3.77 -20.87
C VAL A 103 26.60 3.23 -21.11
N ASN A 104 27.10 2.46 -20.14
CA ASN A 104 28.29 1.62 -20.26
C ASN A 104 27.92 0.14 -20.14
N THR A 105 28.83 -0.75 -20.54
CA THR A 105 28.62 -2.21 -20.46
C THR A 105 29.80 -2.89 -19.82
N TYR A 106 29.54 -3.87 -18.95
CA TYR A 106 30.54 -4.78 -18.40
C TYR A 106 30.13 -6.22 -18.71
N GLN A 107 30.97 -6.95 -19.45
CA GLN A 107 30.71 -8.35 -19.79
C GLN A 107 31.20 -9.26 -18.65
N PHE A 108 30.33 -9.59 -17.70
CA PHE A 108 30.64 -10.50 -16.60
C PHE A 108 30.77 -11.95 -17.06
N GLY A 109 29.88 -12.38 -17.97
CA GLY A 109 29.96 -13.67 -18.64
C GLY A 109 29.03 -13.72 -19.85
N ASN A 110 28.98 -14.85 -20.54
CA ASN A 110 28.16 -15.00 -21.73
C ASN A 110 27.68 -16.46 -21.89
N LYS A 111 26.79 -16.90 -21.00
CA LYS A 111 26.25 -18.27 -21.01
C LYS A 111 24.75 -18.29 -20.67
N GLY A 112 24.12 -19.47 -20.79
CA GLY A 112 22.75 -19.66 -20.33
C GLY A 112 22.63 -19.53 -18.81
N SER A 113 21.50 -19.05 -18.31
CA SER A 113 21.33 -18.73 -16.89
C SER A 113 21.47 -19.97 -15.98
N GLY A 114 21.00 -21.14 -16.45
CA GLY A 114 21.15 -22.41 -15.72
C GLY A 114 22.59 -22.94 -15.61
N SER A 115 23.55 -22.32 -16.29
CA SER A 115 24.98 -22.69 -16.20
C SER A 115 25.76 -21.87 -15.17
N TYR A 116 25.12 -20.93 -14.48
CA TYR A 116 25.72 -20.14 -13.41
C TYR A 116 25.68 -20.88 -12.07
N SER A 117 26.83 -20.98 -11.41
CA SER A 117 26.94 -21.55 -10.07
C SER A 117 26.54 -20.53 -9.00
N MET A 118 26.25 -20.98 -7.77
CA MET A 118 26.04 -20.03 -6.64
C MET A 118 27.31 -19.23 -6.33
N GLY A 119 28.50 -19.79 -6.60
CA GLY A 119 29.77 -19.07 -6.51
C GLY A 119 29.88 -17.96 -7.56
N ASP A 120 29.34 -18.17 -8.76
CA ASP A 120 29.28 -17.13 -9.79
C ASP A 120 28.31 -16.02 -9.38
N LEU A 121 27.20 -16.35 -8.71
CA LEU A 121 26.25 -15.34 -8.20
C LEU A 121 26.84 -14.51 -7.05
N TYR A 122 27.67 -15.13 -6.21
CA TYR A 122 28.46 -14.41 -5.21
C TYR A 122 29.34 -13.35 -5.89
N ASP A 123 30.06 -13.71 -6.95
CA ASP A 123 30.89 -12.77 -7.71
C ASP A 123 30.07 -11.68 -8.39
N LEU A 124 28.95 -12.07 -9.01
CA LEU A 124 28.06 -11.13 -9.68
C LEU A 124 27.53 -10.07 -8.70
N SER A 125 27.16 -10.48 -7.48
CA SER A 125 26.67 -9.56 -6.45
C SER A 125 27.75 -8.56 -6.02
N LEU A 126 28.99 -9.01 -5.79
CA LEU A 126 30.11 -8.12 -5.48
C LEU A 126 30.46 -7.18 -6.65
N ALA A 127 30.37 -7.65 -7.89
CA ALA A 127 30.57 -6.84 -9.08
C ALA A 127 29.47 -5.76 -9.23
N VAL A 128 28.21 -6.09 -8.91
CA VAL A 128 27.10 -5.14 -8.86
C VAL A 128 27.35 -4.07 -7.79
N ASP A 129 27.76 -4.46 -6.58
CA ASP A 129 28.09 -3.49 -5.52
C ASP A 129 29.24 -2.55 -5.94
N GLN A 130 30.34 -3.10 -6.49
CA GLN A 130 31.46 -2.30 -6.98
C GLN A 130 31.03 -1.37 -8.11
N ALA A 131 30.14 -1.80 -9.00
CA ALA A 131 29.57 -0.95 -10.03
C ALA A 131 28.74 0.21 -9.45
N LEU A 132 27.95 -0.05 -8.41
CA LEU A 132 27.10 0.98 -7.78
C LEU A 132 27.89 2.01 -6.95
N GLU A 133 29.18 1.79 -6.69
CA GLU A 133 30.07 2.84 -6.17
C GLU A 133 30.29 3.95 -7.21
N VAL A 134 30.25 3.61 -8.51
CA VAL A 134 30.57 4.50 -9.62
C VAL A 134 29.33 4.97 -10.39
N TYR A 135 28.36 4.08 -10.62
CA TYR A 135 27.19 4.32 -11.46
C TYR A 135 25.95 4.70 -10.63
N ASP A 136 24.99 5.36 -11.26
CA ASP A 136 23.73 5.78 -10.63
C ASP A 136 22.70 4.64 -10.57
N GLY A 137 22.82 3.66 -11.46
CA GLY A 137 22.05 2.42 -11.46
C GLY A 137 22.71 1.31 -12.28
N VAL A 138 22.31 0.07 -12.03
CA VAL A 138 22.81 -1.13 -12.72
C VAL A 138 21.65 -1.85 -13.40
N VAL A 139 21.90 -2.30 -14.63
CA VAL A 139 21.08 -3.32 -15.29
C VAL A 139 21.87 -4.62 -15.33
N VAL A 140 21.28 -5.73 -14.89
CA VAL A 140 21.86 -7.07 -15.06
C VAL A 140 21.07 -7.80 -16.14
N THR A 141 21.74 -8.17 -17.24
CA THR A 141 21.11 -8.99 -18.30
C THR A 141 21.43 -10.46 -18.07
N THR A 142 20.41 -11.31 -18.11
CA THR A 142 20.55 -12.75 -17.90
C THR A 142 19.55 -13.57 -18.71
N GLY A 143 19.72 -14.89 -18.73
CA GLY A 143 18.74 -15.83 -19.29
C GLY A 143 17.52 -15.99 -18.38
N THR A 144 16.36 -16.23 -18.99
CA THR A 144 15.08 -16.25 -18.27
C THR A 144 14.87 -17.46 -17.37
N ASP A 145 15.58 -18.57 -17.58
CA ASP A 145 15.23 -19.84 -16.92
C ASP A 145 15.49 -19.84 -15.41
N THR A 146 16.49 -19.10 -14.96
CA THR A 146 16.85 -18.95 -13.54
C THR A 146 16.95 -17.48 -13.14
N MET A 147 16.33 -16.58 -13.92
CA MET A 147 16.36 -15.14 -13.68
C MET A 147 15.80 -14.78 -12.30
N GLU A 148 14.72 -15.44 -11.87
CA GLU A 148 14.12 -15.20 -10.55
C GLU A 148 15.08 -15.54 -9.41
N GLU A 149 15.87 -16.63 -9.53
CA GLU A 149 16.88 -16.99 -8.53
C GLU A 149 18.03 -15.99 -8.50
N ILE A 150 18.51 -15.54 -9.67
CA ILE A 150 19.58 -14.54 -9.79
C ILE A 150 19.11 -13.21 -9.20
N ALA A 151 17.91 -12.76 -9.57
CA ALA A 151 17.35 -11.51 -9.09
C ALA A 151 17.14 -11.54 -7.57
N TYR A 152 16.63 -12.63 -7.02
CA TYR A 152 16.43 -12.75 -5.57
C TYR A 152 17.75 -12.89 -4.81
N PHE A 153 18.75 -13.59 -5.36
CA PHE A 153 20.08 -13.61 -4.77
C PHE A 153 20.66 -12.19 -4.68
N LEU A 154 20.55 -11.38 -5.74
CA LEU A 154 20.98 -9.99 -5.74
C LEU A 154 20.15 -9.14 -4.76
N ASP A 155 18.82 -9.31 -4.72
CA ASP A 155 17.94 -8.61 -3.76
C ASP A 155 18.37 -8.85 -2.31
N LEU A 156 18.80 -10.08 -2.01
CA LEU A 156 19.25 -10.46 -0.68
C LEU A 156 20.68 -10.03 -0.37
N THR A 157 21.55 -9.78 -1.35
CA THR A 157 23.00 -9.63 -1.09
C THR A 157 23.58 -8.25 -1.41
N VAL A 158 23.04 -7.54 -2.40
CA VAL A 158 23.50 -6.19 -2.79
C VAL A 158 23.33 -5.21 -1.63
N ARG A 159 24.36 -4.39 -1.40
CA ARG A 159 24.48 -3.46 -0.27
C ARG A 159 24.10 -2.02 -0.61
N SER A 160 24.02 -1.67 -1.88
CA SER A 160 23.63 -0.34 -2.34
C SER A 160 22.12 -0.16 -2.51
N GLU A 161 21.57 0.96 -2.03
CA GLU A 161 20.17 1.34 -2.25
C GLU A 161 19.88 1.87 -3.67
N LYS A 162 20.90 2.05 -4.50
CA LYS A 162 20.71 2.50 -5.89
C LYS A 162 19.94 1.44 -6.71
N PRO A 163 19.24 1.84 -7.79
CA PRO A 163 18.48 0.91 -8.62
C PRO A 163 19.31 -0.25 -9.19
N VAL A 164 18.80 -1.47 -8.98
CA VAL A 164 19.28 -2.70 -9.66
C VAL A 164 18.12 -3.33 -10.41
N VAL A 165 18.23 -3.39 -11.72
CA VAL A 165 17.19 -3.91 -12.62
C VAL A 165 17.72 -5.14 -13.33
N VAL A 166 17.11 -6.30 -13.09
CA VAL A 166 17.42 -7.54 -13.82
C VAL A 166 16.47 -7.63 -15.04
N THR A 167 17.01 -7.98 -16.19
CA THR A 167 16.24 -8.14 -17.44
C THR A 167 16.77 -9.27 -18.30
N GLY A 168 16.01 -9.62 -19.33
CA GLY A 168 16.34 -10.65 -20.32
C GLY A 168 15.34 -10.64 -21.48
N ALA A 169 15.25 -11.74 -22.21
CA ALA A 169 14.34 -11.88 -23.34
C ALA A 169 13.87 -13.33 -23.46
N MET A 170 12.62 -13.53 -23.88
CA MET A 170 12.08 -14.85 -24.20
C MET A 170 12.45 -15.28 -25.62
N ARG A 171 12.74 -14.33 -26.52
CA ARG A 171 13.19 -14.59 -27.90
C ARG A 171 14.63 -14.13 -28.12
N PRO A 172 15.41 -14.86 -28.97
CA PRO A 172 16.75 -14.42 -29.38
C PRO A 172 16.77 -13.03 -30.01
N TRP A 173 17.92 -12.36 -30.00
CA TRP A 173 18.05 -10.97 -30.48
C TRP A 173 17.75 -10.81 -31.98
N ASP A 174 18.06 -11.84 -32.78
CA ASP A 174 18.09 -11.79 -34.24
C ASP A 174 16.86 -12.44 -34.93
N VAL A 175 15.80 -12.68 -34.17
CA VAL A 175 14.52 -13.22 -34.70
C VAL A 175 13.45 -12.15 -34.86
N ILE A 176 12.48 -12.40 -35.74
CA ILE A 176 11.34 -11.52 -35.96
C ILE A 176 10.50 -11.35 -34.69
N GLY A 177 10.20 -10.10 -34.33
CA GLY A 177 9.38 -9.78 -33.16
C GLY A 177 10.05 -10.17 -31.84
N THR A 178 11.37 -10.06 -31.74
CA THR A 178 12.10 -10.21 -30.47
C THR A 178 11.67 -9.16 -29.43
N ASP A 179 11.61 -9.58 -28.17
CA ASP A 179 11.35 -8.72 -27.01
C ASP A 179 12.63 -8.08 -26.44
N GLY A 180 13.81 -8.56 -26.84
CA GLY A 180 15.11 -8.17 -26.28
C GLY A 180 15.42 -6.66 -26.30
N PRO A 181 15.32 -5.97 -27.46
CA PRO A 181 15.63 -4.55 -27.55
C PRO A 181 14.73 -3.67 -26.65
N ALA A 182 13.43 -3.97 -26.59
CA ALA A 182 12.46 -3.23 -25.77
C ALA A 182 12.73 -3.44 -24.28
N ASN A 183 12.90 -4.69 -23.85
CA ASN A 183 13.23 -5.05 -22.47
C ASN A 183 14.54 -4.37 -22.02
N LEU A 184 15.60 -4.43 -22.83
CA LEU A 184 16.89 -3.83 -22.49
C LEU A 184 16.80 -2.30 -22.40
N TYR A 185 16.15 -1.66 -23.37
CA TYR A 185 15.97 -0.21 -23.36
C TYR A 185 15.18 0.26 -22.13
N ASN A 186 14.06 -0.40 -21.81
CA ASN A 186 13.23 -0.05 -20.67
C ASN A 186 13.91 -0.37 -19.33
N ALA A 187 14.74 -1.41 -19.24
CA ALA A 187 15.55 -1.68 -18.07
C ALA A 187 16.60 -0.59 -17.82
N ILE A 188 17.31 -0.13 -18.86
CA ILE A 188 18.26 0.99 -18.77
C ILE A 188 17.54 2.25 -18.32
N LYS A 189 16.40 2.54 -18.92
CA LYS A 189 15.56 3.70 -18.58
C LYS A 189 15.10 3.65 -17.13
N LEU A 190 14.64 2.49 -16.65
CA LEU A 190 14.20 2.30 -15.28
C LEU A 190 15.35 2.50 -14.29
N ALA A 191 16.50 1.87 -14.54
CA ALA A 191 17.69 2.00 -13.70
C ALA A 191 18.16 3.46 -13.59
N GLY A 192 18.19 4.19 -14.71
CA GLY A 192 18.59 5.60 -14.74
C GLY A 192 17.56 6.55 -14.11
N SER A 193 16.28 6.16 -14.04
CA SER A 193 15.21 7.03 -13.52
C SER A 193 15.24 7.28 -12.01
N GLY A 194 15.94 6.42 -11.24
CA GLY A 194 15.93 6.45 -9.78
C GLY A 194 14.60 6.05 -9.12
N LYS A 195 13.53 5.73 -9.89
CA LYS A 195 12.20 5.46 -9.33
C LYS A 195 12.11 4.20 -8.46
N THR A 196 13.03 3.26 -8.66
CA THR A 196 13.14 2.03 -7.86
C THR A 196 14.28 2.11 -6.83
N LYS A 197 14.78 3.30 -6.51
CA LYS A 197 15.75 3.50 -5.43
C LYS A 197 15.20 2.94 -4.12
N SER A 198 16.02 2.14 -3.45
CA SER A 198 15.74 1.45 -2.19
C SER A 198 14.67 0.36 -2.29
N PHE A 199 14.16 0.01 -3.48
CA PHE A 199 13.21 -1.10 -3.64
C PHE A 199 13.86 -2.47 -3.45
N GLY A 200 15.20 -2.52 -3.49
CA GLY A 200 15.93 -3.77 -3.69
C GLY A 200 16.13 -4.03 -5.18
N THR A 201 16.35 -5.29 -5.52
CA THR A 201 16.43 -5.70 -6.93
C THR A 201 15.03 -5.84 -7.50
N VAL A 202 14.83 -5.34 -8.72
CA VAL A 202 13.58 -5.51 -9.47
C VAL A 202 13.84 -6.26 -10.77
N VAL A 203 12.83 -6.95 -11.29
CA VAL A 203 12.85 -7.57 -12.62
C VAL A 203 12.02 -6.72 -13.56
N MET A 204 12.55 -6.42 -14.75
CA MET A 204 11.85 -5.66 -15.79
C MET A 204 11.92 -6.38 -17.13
N LEU A 205 10.76 -6.73 -17.66
CA LEU A 205 10.56 -7.25 -19.02
C LEU A 205 9.07 -7.20 -19.37
N ASN A 206 8.76 -7.17 -20.67
CA ASN A 206 7.39 -7.03 -21.18
C ASN A 206 6.67 -5.80 -20.59
N ASP A 207 7.40 -4.68 -20.45
CA ASP A 207 6.91 -3.39 -19.91
C ASP A 207 6.43 -3.41 -18.45
N ILE A 208 6.61 -4.52 -17.74
CA ILE A 208 6.17 -4.72 -16.35
C ILE A 208 7.37 -4.67 -15.41
N ILE A 209 7.21 -4.00 -14.26
CA ILE A 209 8.18 -3.92 -13.18
C ILE A 209 7.73 -4.86 -12.06
N GLN A 210 8.53 -5.86 -11.73
CA GLN A 210 8.24 -6.89 -10.73
C GLN A 210 9.24 -6.85 -9.57
N ALA A 211 8.80 -7.22 -8.37
CA ALA A 211 9.70 -7.38 -7.23
C ALA A 211 10.48 -8.69 -7.35
N ALA A 212 11.81 -8.66 -7.18
CA ALA A 212 12.63 -9.87 -7.31
C ALA A 212 12.27 -10.98 -6.31
N ARG A 213 11.72 -10.63 -5.15
CA ARG A 213 11.24 -11.61 -4.15
C ARG A 213 10.07 -12.45 -4.65
N ASP A 214 9.17 -11.84 -5.41
CA ASP A 214 7.82 -12.38 -5.64
C ASP A 214 7.62 -12.90 -7.07
N VAL A 215 8.46 -12.46 -7.99
CA VAL A 215 8.33 -12.75 -9.42
C VAL A 215 8.78 -14.17 -9.76
N THR A 216 8.06 -14.86 -10.64
CA THR A 216 8.44 -16.19 -11.12
C THR A 216 8.09 -16.35 -12.59
N LYS A 217 8.82 -17.25 -13.29
CA LYS A 217 8.53 -17.60 -14.68
C LYS A 217 7.37 -18.60 -14.73
N THR A 218 6.17 -18.15 -15.07
CA THR A 218 4.91 -18.92 -15.04
C THR A 218 4.70 -19.81 -16.27
N ASN A 219 5.38 -19.50 -17.37
CA ASN A 219 5.25 -20.18 -18.65
C ASN A 219 6.60 -20.48 -19.31
N ALA A 220 6.72 -21.65 -19.91
CA ALA A 220 7.94 -22.08 -20.59
C ALA A 220 8.29 -21.28 -21.86
N GLN A 221 7.32 -20.62 -22.51
CA GLN A 221 7.49 -20.08 -23.88
C GLN A 221 6.88 -18.70 -24.13
N ARG A 222 5.96 -18.22 -23.26
CA ARG A 222 5.25 -16.95 -23.48
C ARG A 222 6.10 -15.74 -23.05
N MET A 223 5.93 -14.60 -23.69
CA MET A 223 6.74 -13.39 -23.42
C MET A 223 6.31 -12.67 -22.13
N ASP A 224 5.04 -12.80 -21.77
CA ASP A 224 4.39 -12.32 -20.55
C ASP A 224 4.59 -13.27 -19.34
N THR A 225 5.60 -14.14 -19.39
CA THR A 225 5.79 -15.23 -18.42
C THR A 225 6.23 -14.80 -17.02
N PHE A 226 6.85 -13.63 -16.85
CA PHE A 226 7.24 -13.20 -15.50
C PHE A 226 6.10 -12.47 -14.81
N GLU A 227 5.49 -13.18 -13.88
CA GLU A 227 4.38 -12.68 -13.09
C GLU A 227 4.74 -12.73 -11.61
N THR A 228 4.03 -11.93 -10.82
CA THR A 228 4.04 -11.98 -9.36
C THR A 228 2.69 -12.53 -8.92
N PRO A 229 2.55 -13.86 -8.74
CA PRO A 229 1.25 -14.47 -8.45
C PRO A 229 0.62 -13.88 -7.19
N ILE A 230 -0.67 -13.53 -7.25
CA ILE A 230 -1.49 -12.98 -6.15
C ILE A 230 -1.09 -11.56 -5.69
N LEU A 231 0.19 -11.23 -5.56
CA LEU A 231 0.63 -9.94 -5.04
C LEU A 231 0.61 -8.84 -6.14
N GLY A 232 0.84 -9.19 -7.40
CA GLY A 232 0.80 -8.26 -8.53
C GLY A 232 2.05 -7.39 -8.70
N ALA A 233 2.17 -6.76 -9.87
CA ALA A 233 3.32 -5.97 -10.28
C ALA A 233 3.55 -4.70 -9.45
N LEU A 234 4.80 -4.22 -9.44
CA LEU A 234 5.16 -2.94 -8.85
C LEU A 234 4.71 -1.77 -9.70
N GLY A 235 4.74 -1.92 -11.03
CA GLY A 235 4.50 -0.82 -11.95
C GLY A 235 4.65 -1.21 -13.42
N TYR A 236 4.53 -0.22 -14.29
CA TYR A 236 4.59 -0.36 -15.74
C TYR A 236 5.41 0.77 -16.39
N ILE A 237 5.88 0.52 -17.61
CA ILE A 237 6.58 1.51 -18.44
C ILE A 237 5.86 1.66 -19.78
N ASP A 238 5.28 2.83 -20.02
CA ASP A 238 4.60 3.18 -21.26
C ASP A 238 5.25 4.42 -21.89
N GLU A 239 6.00 4.22 -22.98
CA GLU A 239 6.79 5.26 -23.66
C GLU A 239 7.71 6.04 -22.70
N THR A 240 7.35 7.27 -22.31
CA THR A 240 8.08 8.11 -21.37
C THR A 240 7.67 7.87 -19.91
N ASN A 241 6.49 7.31 -19.68
CA ASN A 241 5.90 7.15 -18.34
C ASN A 241 6.46 5.92 -17.63
N ILE A 242 7.08 6.13 -16.47
CA ILE A 242 7.39 5.06 -15.52
C ILE A 242 6.46 5.25 -14.33
N ARG A 243 5.50 4.36 -14.15
CA ARG A 243 4.50 4.44 -13.07
C ARG A 243 4.69 3.31 -12.08
N ILE A 244 4.83 3.66 -10.81
CA ILE A 244 4.97 2.73 -9.70
C ILE A 244 3.67 2.79 -8.90
N TYR A 245 2.96 1.67 -8.81
CA TYR A 245 1.67 1.53 -8.13
C TYR A 245 1.78 0.74 -6.81
N ARG A 246 2.79 -0.12 -6.69
CA ARG A 246 3.11 -0.88 -5.46
C ARG A 246 4.59 -0.72 -5.11
N THR A 247 4.94 -1.01 -3.87
CA THR A 247 6.31 -0.92 -3.37
C THR A 247 6.70 -2.17 -2.59
N THR A 248 8.00 -2.37 -2.36
CA THR A 248 8.53 -3.50 -1.59
C THR A 248 8.64 -3.16 -0.11
N ALA A 249 8.62 -4.17 0.76
CA ALA A 249 8.85 -3.94 2.20
C ALA A 249 10.25 -3.37 2.46
N LYS A 250 11.23 -3.71 1.61
CA LYS A 250 12.59 -3.16 1.67
C LYS A 250 12.59 -1.64 1.52
N ARG A 251 11.72 -1.07 0.66
CA ARG A 251 11.61 0.39 0.48
C ARG A 251 11.19 1.14 1.75
N PHE A 252 10.39 0.53 2.63
CA PHE A 252 10.02 1.13 3.92
C PHE A 252 11.19 1.22 4.90
N LYS A 253 12.31 0.56 4.59
CA LYS A 253 13.54 0.61 5.38
C LYS A 253 14.58 1.57 4.80
N ALA A 254 14.28 2.29 3.73
CA ALA A 254 15.25 3.18 3.06
C ALA A 254 15.97 4.12 4.04
N GLY A 255 17.29 4.24 3.90
CA GLY A 255 18.14 5.05 4.77
C GLY A 255 18.40 4.45 6.16
N ARG A 256 17.85 3.28 6.49
CA ARG A 256 18.08 2.58 7.75
C ARG A 256 19.11 1.47 7.57
N ALA A 257 19.87 1.18 8.62
CA ALA A 257 20.87 0.11 8.61
C ALA A 257 20.25 -1.28 8.32
N ASP A 258 18.99 -1.50 8.71
CA ASP A 258 18.26 -2.75 8.48
C ASP A 258 17.56 -2.83 7.11
N TRP A 259 17.82 -1.87 6.21
CA TRP A 259 17.53 -2.01 4.78
C TRP A 259 18.36 -3.14 4.16
N ALA A 260 19.65 -3.16 4.48
CA ALA A 260 20.55 -4.23 4.06
C ALA A 260 20.23 -5.50 4.85
N THR A 261 20.18 -6.64 4.17
CA THR A 261 19.96 -7.93 4.83
C THR A 261 21.19 -8.31 5.67
N PRO A 262 21.09 -9.32 6.54
CA PRO A 262 22.24 -9.90 7.22
C PRO A 262 23.32 -10.52 6.31
N PHE A 263 23.03 -10.73 5.02
CA PHE A 263 23.85 -11.53 4.09
C PHE A 263 24.96 -10.73 3.41
N ASP A 264 25.95 -10.31 4.19
CA ASP A 264 27.09 -9.54 3.71
C ASP A 264 28.15 -10.42 3.06
N LEU A 265 28.16 -10.51 1.74
CA LEU A 265 29.08 -11.40 1.04
C LEU A 265 30.55 -11.04 1.30
N LYS A 266 30.88 -9.79 1.66
CA LYS A 266 32.24 -9.39 2.04
C LYS A 266 32.71 -10.03 3.37
N LYS A 267 31.80 -10.57 4.18
CA LYS A 267 32.10 -11.20 5.48
C LYS A 267 32.33 -12.71 5.41
N ILE A 268 32.06 -13.34 4.27
CA ILE A 268 32.26 -14.77 4.06
C ILE A 268 33.01 -15.00 2.75
N THR A 269 33.59 -16.18 2.58
CA THR A 269 34.18 -16.61 1.32
C THR A 269 33.24 -17.54 0.56
N LYS A 270 33.42 -17.68 -0.76
CA LYS A 270 32.54 -18.49 -1.64
C LYS A 270 32.40 -19.94 -1.19
N ASP A 271 33.44 -20.53 -0.62
CA ASP A 271 33.44 -21.91 -0.10
C ASP A 271 32.51 -22.10 1.11
N LYS A 272 32.00 -21.02 1.70
CA LYS A 272 31.01 -21.06 2.79
C LYS A 272 29.58 -21.23 2.31
N LEU A 273 29.31 -21.13 1.01
CA LEU A 273 27.97 -21.37 0.48
C LEU A 273 27.64 -22.87 0.58
N PRO A 274 26.65 -23.28 1.39
CA PRO A 274 26.36 -24.69 1.63
C PRO A 274 25.51 -25.30 0.52
N ALA A 275 25.56 -26.63 0.40
CA ALA A 275 24.63 -27.37 -0.45
C ALA A 275 23.21 -27.31 0.13
N VAL A 276 22.27 -26.81 -0.67
CA VAL A 276 20.84 -26.75 -0.36
C VAL A 276 20.07 -27.26 -1.57
N GLU A 277 19.19 -28.24 -1.34
CA GLU A 277 18.49 -28.95 -2.40
C GLU A 277 16.97 -28.76 -2.34
N ILE A 278 16.28 -29.00 -3.46
CA ILE A 278 14.82 -28.99 -3.53
C ILE A 278 14.33 -30.41 -3.78
N VAL A 279 13.33 -30.85 -3.00
CA VAL A 279 12.63 -32.10 -3.23
C VAL A 279 11.17 -31.86 -3.57
N TYR A 280 10.69 -32.53 -4.63
CA TYR A 280 9.34 -32.37 -5.15
C TYR A 280 8.36 -33.36 -4.51
N GLY A 281 7.21 -32.88 -4.04
CA GLY A 281 6.09 -33.71 -3.58
C GLY A 281 5.16 -34.08 -4.73
N TYR A 282 4.67 -35.32 -4.75
CA TYR A 282 3.75 -35.90 -5.71
C TYR A 282 3.13 -37.19 -5.11
N GLN A 283 2.13 -37.78 -5.78
CA GLN A 283 1.58 -39.07 -5.34
C GLN A 283 2.69 -40.14 -5.35
N ASP A 284 2.78 -40.92 -4.29
CA ASP A 284 3.83 -41.94 -4.11
C ASP A 284 5.28 -41.44 -4.11
N SER A 285 5.53 -40.15 -3.83
CA SER A 285 6.90 -39.66 -3.64
C SER A 285 7.66 -40.52 -2.63
N SER A 286 8.80 -41.03 -3.07
CA SER A 286 9.65 -41.90 -2.27
C SER A 286 10.52 -41.08 -1.29
N ALA A 287 11.16 -41.77 -0.36
CA ALA A 287 12.18 -41.18 0.51
C ALA A 287 13.55 -40.96 -0.20
N GLY A 288 13.69 -41.41 -1.46
CA GLY A 288 14.97 -41.55 -2.14
C GLY A 288 15.73 -40.22 -2.27
N ALA A 289 15.07 -39.17 -2.76
CA ALA A 289 15.68 -37.87 -2.96
C ALA A 289 16.23 -37.27 -1.65
N ILE A 290 15.44 -37.27 -0.57
CA ILE A 290 15.89 -36.76 0.74
C ILE A 290 17.11 -37.55 1.22
N LYS A 291 17.08 -38.89 1.13
CA LYS A 291 18.21 -39.73 1.56
C LYS A 291 19.46 -39.48 0.71
N GLY A 292 19.31 -39.33 -0.60
CA GLY A 292 20.39 -39.03 -1.53
C GLY A 292 21.06 -37.70 -1.20
N PHE A 293 20.28 -36.62 -1.10
CA PHE A 293 20.81 -35.30 -0.77
C PHE A 293 21.53 -35.26 0.58
N VAL A 294 21.00 -35.94 1.60
CA VAL A 294 21.66 -36.06 2.91
C VAL A 294 22.99 -36.82 2.78
N ALA A 295 23.02 -37.91 2.01
CA ALA A 295 24.25 -38.68 1.78
C ALA A 295 25.32 -37.88 1.01
N GLU A 296 24.90 -36.97 0.13
CA GLU A 296 25.79 -36.04 -0.59
C GLU A 296 26.21 -34.82 0.27
N GLY A 297 25.66 -34.69 1.49
CA GLY A 297 26.08 -33.67 2.45
C GLY A 297 25.26 -32.38 2.47
N ALA A 298 24.05 -32.38 1.90
CA ALA A 298 23.14 -31.24 1.95
C ALA A 298 22.92 -30.74 3.38
N LYS A 299 23.04 -29.43 3.59
CA LYS A 299 22.82 -28.77 4.88
C LYS A 299 21.40 -28.24 5.04
N GLY A 300 20.74 -27.98 3.91
CA GLY A 300 19.35 -27.58 3.86
C GLY A 300 18.58 -28.32 2.78
N ILE A 301 17.29 -28.57 2.99
CA ILE A 301 16.40 -29.13 1.98
C ILE A 301 15.08 -28.36 1.97
N VAL A 302 14.69 -27.85 0.80
CA VAL A 302 13.38 -27.24 0.57
C VAL A 302 12.42 -28.29 0.03
N THR A 303 11.23 -28.41 0.61
CA THR A 303 10.18 -29.29 0.08
C THR A 303 9.19 -28.47 -0.74
N ALA A 304 9.06 -28.77 -2.03
CA ALA A 304 7.97 -28.30 -2.88
C ALA A 304 6.75 -29.21 -2.69
N GLY A 305 6.02 -29.01 -1.59
CA GLY A 305 4.94 -29.90 -1.16
C GLY A 305 3.66 -29.77 -1.99
N THR A 306 2.75 -30.74 -1.84
CA THR A 306 1.41 -30.72 -2.45
C THR A 306 0.45 -29.83 -1.67
N GLY A 307 -0.39 -29.03 -2.33
CA GLY A 307 -1.37 -28.18 -1.64
C GLY A 307 -0.70 -27.19 -0.67
N ALA A 308 -1.09 -27.18 0.59
CA ALA A 308 -0.43 -26.39 1.63
C ALA A 308 0.84 -27.06 2.20
N GLY A 309 1.75 -27.50 1.33
CA GLY A 309 3.06 -28.04 1.75
C GLY A 309 3.07 -29.51 2.20
N GLY A 310 2.06 -30.30 1.82
CA GLY A 310 1.99 -31.73 2.13
C GLY A 310 3.10 -32.57 1.49
N ILE A 311 3.57 -33.59 2.19
CA ILE A 311 4.54 -34.59 1.70
C ILE A 311 4.09 -36.00 2.09
N SER A 312 4.56 -37.03 1.37
CA SER A 312 4.22 -38.42 1.68
C SER A 312 4.74 -38.86 3.06
N SER A 313 4.13 -39.89 3.66
CA SER A 313 4.60 -40.47 4.92
C SER A 313 6.06 -40.97 4.86
N LYS A 314 6.47 -41.50 3.70
CA LYS A 314 7.85 -41.92 3.41
C LYS A 314 8.82 -40.73 3.44
N MET A 315 8.46 -39.62 2.78
CA MET A 315 9.25 -38.38 2.82
C MET A 315 9.29 -37.78 4.23
N SER A 316 8.16 -37.77 4.93
CA SER A 316 8.07 -37.26 6.31
C SER A 316 9.01 -38.02 7.25
N THR A 317 9.05 -39.35 7.14
CA THR A 317 9.98 -40.20 7.91
C THR A 317 11.44 -39.88 7.58
N ALA A 318 11.77 -39.73 6.28
CA ALA A 318 13.13 -39.39 5.86
C ALA A 318 13.56 -38.00 6.33
N ARG A 319 12.67 -37.00 6.24
CA ARG A 319 12.88 -35.65 6.75
C ARG A 319 13.18 -35.66 8.25
N SER A 320 12.37 -36.35 9.04
CA SER A 320 12.59 -36.46 10.49
C SER A 320 13.95 -37.08 10.85
N ASN A 321 14.42 -38.06 10.05
CA ASN A 321 15.75 -38.65 10.24
C ASN A 321 16.88 -37.72 9.79
N ALA A 322 16.68 -36.92 8.74
CA ALA A 322 17.63 -35.93 8.27
C ALA A 322 17.78 -34.76 9.26
N ILE A 323 16.68 -34.32 9.88
CA ILE A 323 16.70 -33.27 10.92
C ILE A 323 17.57 -33.70 12.11
N LYS A 324 17.50 -34.98 12.52
CA LYS A 324 18.38 -35.53 13.57
C LYS A 324 19.86 -35.50 13.21
N GLN A 325 20.19 -35.41 11.92
CA GLN A 325 21.55 -35.26 11.39
C GLN A 325 21.94 -33.79 11.19
N GLY A 326 21.10 -32.84 11.61
CA GLY A 326 21.36 -31.40 11.52
C GLY A 326 20.92 -30.74 10.22
N VAL A 327 20.20 -31.44 9.33
CA VAL A 327 19.67 -30.84 8.10
C VAL A 327 18.45 -30.00 8.41
N ILE A 328 18.47 -28.72 7.97
CA ILE A 328 17.33 -27.81 8.13
C ILE A 328 16.38 -27.95 6.95
N PHE A 329 15.08 -27.99 7.22
CA PHE A 329 14.06 -28.04 6.18
C PHE A 329 13.29 -26.74 6.07
N VAL A 330 12.96 -26.34 4.84
CA VAL A 330 11.97 -25.30 4.56
C VAL A 330 10.80 -25.93 3.81
N THR A 331 9.59 -25.73 4.31
CA THR A 331 8.37 -26.20 3.65
C THR A 331 7.80 -25.09 2.77
N THR A 332 7.67 -25.38 1.48
CA THR A 332 7.04 -24.55 0.46
C THR A 332 5.96 -25.36 -0.25
N THR A 333 5.39 -24.83 -1.33
CA THR A 333 4.40 -25.51 -2.16
C THR A 333 4.78 -25.54 -3.63
N ARG A 334 4.40 -26.62 -4.30
CA ARG A 334 4.52 -26.78 -5.75
C ARG A 334 3.35 -26.12 -6.53
N THR A 335 2.37 -25.53 -5.85
CA THR A 335 1.18 -24.93 -6.49
C THR A 335 1.51 -23.70 -7.33
N GLY A 336 2.68 -23.09 -7.13
CA GLY A 336 3.13 -21.87 -7.80
C GLY A 336 2.84 -20.59 -7.02
N SER A 337 1.85 -20.60 -6.13
CA SER A 337 1.51 -19.46 -5.25
C SER A 337 0.88 -19.93 -3.94
N GLY A 338 0.76 -19.01 -2.97
CA GLY A 338 0.17 -19.24 -1.65
C GLY A 338 1.20 -19.26 -0.52
N THR A 339 0.71 -19.15 0.71
CA THR A 339 1.55 -18.96 1.90
C THR A 339 1.62 -20.22 2.76
N MET A 340 2.83 -20.65 3.11
CA MET A 340 3.07 -21.65 4.15
C MET A 340 3.25 -20.95 5.50
N TYR A 341 2.30 -21.14 6.40
CA TYR A 341 2.38 -20.60 7.75
C TYR A 341 3.19 -21.50 8.69
N PRO A 342 3.74 -20.94 9.78
CA PRO A 342 4.40 -21.73 10.81
C PRO A 342 3.48 -22.84 11.34
N GLY A 343 3.85 -24.10 11.12
CA GLY A 343 3.04 -25.26 11.53
C GLY A 343 3.86 -26.52 11.86
N GLY A 344 5.16 -26.39 12.16
CA GLY A 344 6.09 -27.51 12.35
C GLY A 344 6.90 -27.46 13.66
N GLY A 345 7.41 -28.63 14.06
CA GLY A 345 8.35 -28.78 15.19
C GLY A 345 9.80 -28.39 14.86
N ASN A 346 10.73 -28.66 15.79
CA ASN A 346 12.15 -28.33 15.67
C ASN A 346 12.76 -28.83 14.34
N GLY A 347 13.47 -27.95 13.61
CA GLY A 347 14.16 -28.30 12.35
C GLY A 347 13.37 -28.02 11.06
N ILE A 348 12.13 -27.54 11.13
CA ILE A 348 11.31 -27.19 9.97
C ILE A 348 10.92 -25.69 10.02
N ILE A 349 11.17 -24.99 8.93
CA ILE A 349 10.82 -23.59 8.72
C ILE A 349 9.71 -23.51 7.67
N ALA A 350 8.74 -22.64 7.87
CA ALA A 350 7.72 -22.37 6.85
C ALA A 350 8.26 -21.30 5.88
N GLY A 351 8.15 -21.56 4.57
CA GLY A 351 8.68 -20.67 3.53
C GLY A 351 7.85 -19.43 3.26
N ASP A 352 6.75 -19.20 3.99
CA ASP A 352 5.78 -18.14 3.69
C ASP A 352 5.30 -18.27 2.23
N SER A 353 5.29 -17.17 1.48
CA SER A 353 4.95 -17.05 0.07
C SER A 353 6.13 -17.33 -0.87
N LEU A 354 7.32 -17.66 -0.36
CA LEU A 354 8.45 -18.01 -1.21
C LEU A 354 8.17 -19.34 -1.91
N ASN A 355 8.29 -19.35 -3.25
CA ASN A 355 8.30 -20.58 -4.03
C ASN A 355 9.57 -21.42 -3.71
N PRO A 356 9.65 -22.68 -4.15
CA PRO A 356 10.75 -23.58 -3.78
C PRO A 356 12.14 -23.03 -4.10
N GLN A 357 12.32 -22.41 -5.26
CA GLN A 357 13.60 -21.86 -5.71
C GLN A 357 14.00 -20.58 -4.96
N HIS A 358 13.08 -19.67 -4.66
CA HIS A 358 13.37 -18.51 -3.79
C HIS A 358 13.72 -18.96 -2.36
N ALA A 359 12.94 -19.90 -1.80
CA ALA A 359 13.22 -20.45 -0.48
C ALA A 359 14.58 -21.15 -0.40
N ARG A 360 15.03 -21.78 -1.48
CA ARG A 360 16.36 -22.40 -1.58
C ARG A 360 17.46 -21.33 -1.47
N ILE A 361 17.36 -20.23 -2.21
CA ILE A 361 18.33 -19.13 -2.15
C ILE A 361 18.36 -18.51 -0.75
N MET A 362 17.19 -18.25 -0.15
CA MET A 362 17.10 -17.73 1.22
C MET A 362 17.72 -18.68 2.26
N LEU A 363 17.47 -20.00 2.15
CA LEU A 363 18.03 -20.99 3.06
C LEU A 363 19.55 -21.13 2.89
N LEU A 364 20.04 -21.12 1.65
CA LEU A 364 21.47 -21.17 1.33
C LEU A 364 22.21 -20.01 1.96
N LEU A 365 21.72 -18.78 1.77
CA LEU A 365 22.32 -17.60 2.40
C LEU A 365 22.19 -17.65 3.92
N SER A 366 21.03 -18.05 4.45
CA SER A 366 20.88 -18.14 5.91
C SER A 366 21.86 -19.13 6.56
N LEU A 367 22.07 -20.30 5.95
CA LEU A 367 23.03 -21.31 6.41
C LEU A 367 24.50 -20.88 6.22
N ALA A 368 24.78 -20.05 5.21
CA ALA A 368 26.13 -19.51 5.00
C ALA A 368 26.55 -18.52 6.11
N PHE A 369 25.59 -17.87 6.76
CA PHE A 369 25.82 -16.83 7.78
C PHE A 369 25.51 -17.27 9.22
N SER A 370 24.78 -18.36 9.41
CA SER A 370 24.46 -18.89 10.74
C SER A 370 24.22 -20.40 10.71
N ASN A 371 24.60 -21.07 11.80
CA ASN A 371 24.22 -22.45 12.08
C ASN A 371 23.10 -22.53 13.15
N ASP A 372 22.67 -21.39 13.69
CA ASP A 372 21.60 -21.34 14.70
C ASP A 372 20.22 -21.37 14.03
N PHE A 373 19.47 -22.44 14.29
CA PHE A 373 18.15 -22.66 13.70
C PHE A 373 17.17 -21.51 13.98
N ASN A 374 17.19 -20.93 15.19
CA ASN A 374 16.27 -19.86 15.56
C ASN A 374 16.58 -18.56 14.82
N THR A 375 17.86 -18.22 14.67
CA THR A 375 18.33 -17.09 13.85
C THR A 375 17.89 -17.25 12.40
N ILE A 376 18.11 -18.44 11.81
CA ILE A 376 17.69 -18.74 10.44
C ILE A 376 16.16 -18.63 10.30
N LYS A 377 15.41 -19.25 11.21
CA LYS A 377 13.95 -19.17 11.25
C LYS A 377 13.46 -17.73 11.38
N ASN A 378 14.12 -16.91 12.20
CA ASN A 378 13.80 -15.50 12.37
C ASN A 378 14.10 -14.70 11.09
N TRP A 379 15.19 -14.97 10.38
CA TRP A 379 15.45 -14.35 9.08
C TRP A 379 14.40 -14.73 8.05
N PHE A 380 13.90 -15.96 8.04
CA PHE A 380 12.72 -16.31 7.22
C PHE A 380 11.49 -15.48 7.60
N GLY A 381 11.21 -15.29 8.90
CA GLY A 381 10.07 -14.49 9.35
C GLY A 381 10.19 -12.97 9.14
N THR A 382 11.40 -12.46 8.90
CA THR A 382 11.67 -11.00 8.78
C THR A 382 12.14 -10.60 7.39
N VAL A 383 13.21 -11.22 6.89
CA VAL A 383 13.78 -10.99 5.56
C VAL A 383 13.03 -11.81 4.51
N GLY A 384 12.63 -13.04 4.82
CA GLY A 384 11.90 -13.93 3.91
C GLY A 384 10.45 -13.49 3.71
N THR A 385 9.66 -13.33 4.77
CA THR A 385 8.24 -12.94 4.69
C THR A 385 8.05 -11.49 4.21
N GLN A 386 8.95 -10.57 4.55
CA GLN A 386 8.83 -9.15 4.20
C GLN A 386 7.46 -8.52 4.54
N ALA A 387 6.85 -8.90 5.67
CA ALA A 387 5.62 -8.26 6.12
C ALA A 387 5.87 -6.79 6.52
N ILE A 388 5.01 -5.88 6.05
CA ILE A 388 5.06 -4.47 6.42
C ILE A 388 4.36 -4.30 7.76
N GLN A 389 5.10 -3.84 8.78
CA GLN A 389 4.55 -3.49 10.09
C GLN A 389 4.28 -1.98 10.12
N LEU A 390 3.02 -1.61 10.32
CA LEU A 390 2.63 -0.21 10.51
C LEU A 390 2.73 0.11 12.01
N LYS A 391 3.61 1.03 12.40
CA LYS A 391 3.75 1.46 13.80
C LYS A 391 2.53 2.29 14.21
N THR A 392 1.89 1.92 15.32
CA THR A 392 1.05 2.82 16.12
C THR A 392 1.92 3.42 17.24
N GLN A 393 1.85 4.73 17.49
CA GLN A 393 2.69 5.42 18.48
C GLN A 393 2.13 5.19 19.90
N ALA A 394 2.99 5.06 20.93
CA ALA A 394 2.57 4.97 22.34
C ALA A 394 2.21 6.38 22.90
N PRO A 395 1.28 6.50 23.85
CA PRO A 395 0.82 7.80 24.38
C PRO A 395 1.84 8.43 25.35
N ASP A 396 2.01 9.75 25.25
CA ASP A 396 2.84 10.58 26.13
C ASP A 396 2.05 11.02 27.41
N ILE A 397 2.77 11.18 28.52
CA ILE A 397 2.24 11.41 29.88
C ILE A 397 2.92 12.57 30.66
N GLU A 398 3.96 13.20 30.13
CA GLU A 398 4.64 14.33 30.81
C GLU A 398 3.95 15.65 30.47
N ALA A 399 3.85 16.58 31.44
CA ALA A 399 3.14 17.85 31.26
C ALA A 399 4.12 19.03 31.08
N PRO A 400 3.72 20.10 30.34
CA PRO A 400 4.58 21.25 30.10
C PRO A 400 5.02 21.99 31.37
N VAL A 401 6.19 22.64 31.33
CA VAL A 401 6.78 23.37 32.47
C VAL A 401 7.13 24.81 32.11
N TRP A 402 6.89 25.74 33.03
CA TRP A 402 7.22 27.17 32.86
C TRP A 402 8.69 27.49 33.21
N PRO A 403 9.33 28.44 32.52
CA PRO A 403 10.64 28.95 32.90
C PRO A 403 10.67 29.50 34.34
N GLN A 404 11.82 29.40 35.01
CA GLN A 404 11.97 29.85 36.39
C GLN A 404 11.71 31.36 36.53
N GLY A 405 10.84 31.75 37.46
CA GLY A 405 10.47 33.16 37.69
C GLY A 405 9.34 33.68 36.79
N SER A 406 8.72 32.82 35.97
CA SER A 406 7.58 33.19 35.12
C SER A 406 6.39 33.70 35.94
N ALA A 407 5.74 34.76 35.43
CA ALA A 407 4.54 35.33 36.03
C ALA A 407 3.60 35.87 34.95
N LEU A 408 2.29 35.70 35.15
CA LEU A 408 1.25 36.24 34.27
C LEU A 408 1.19 37.77 34.39
N GLN A 409 1.33 38.47 33.27
CA GLN A 409 1.30 39.93 33.17
C GLN A 409 -0.04 40.42 32.62
N VAL A 410 -0.45 41.64 33.02
CA VAL A 410 -1.70 42.27 32.56
C VAL A 410 -1.44 43.70 32.09
N THR A 411 -1.89 44.05 30.89
CA THR A 411 -1.75 45.36 30.26
C THR A 411 -3.06 45.82 29.59
N ASN A 412 -3.10 47.04 29.04
CA ASN A 412 -4.25 47.61 28.30
C ASN A 412 -5.59 47.53 29.06
N ILE A 413 -5.58 47.83 30.35
CA ILE A 413 -6.77 47.71 31.20
C ILE A 413 -7.76 48.82 30.83
N GLY A 414 -8.88 48.42 30.22
CA GLY A 414 -10.02 49.25 29.87
C GLY A 414 -11.18 49.08 30.85
N GLN A 415 -12.33 49.69 30.53
CA GLN A 415 -13.55 49.50 31.31
C GLN A 415 -14.12 48.08 31.15
N ASN A 416 -13.93 47.46 30.00
CA ASN A 416 -14.52 46.16 29.66
C ASN A 416 -13.53 45.24 28.94
N SER A 417 -12.24 45.53 29.06
CA SER A 417 -11.19 44.78 28.39
C SER A 417 -9.87 44.85 29.12
N LEU A 418 -8.99 43.88 28.87
CA LEU A 418 -7.58 43.85 29.27
C LEU A 418 -6.81 42.85 28.40
N THR A 419 -5.49 42.92 28.41
CA THR A 419 -4.61 41.98 27.73
C THR A 419 -3.81 41.19 28.77
N LEU A 420 -3.85 39.86 28.69
CA LEU A 420 -2.96 38.97 29.44
C LEU A 420 -1.72 38.65 28.61
N SER A 421 -0.56 38.47 29.24
CA SER A 421 0.64 37.95 28.56
C SER A 421 1.53 37.09 29.47
N TRP A 422 2.17 36.08 28.88
CA TRP A 422 2.99 35.07 29.59
C TRP A 422 4.14 34.56 28.70
N PRO A 423 5.24 34.04 29.28
CA PRO A 423 6.35 33.46 28.52
C PRO A 423 6.01 32.06 27.98
N GLU A 424 6.76 31.57 27.00
CA GLU A 424 6.62 30.21 26.47
C GLU A 424 6.94 29.11 27.52
N ALA A 425 6.10 28.07 27.60
CA ALA A 425 6.37 26.85 28.34
C ALA A 425 7.18 25.85 27.49
N SER A 426 7.87 24.91 28.13
CA SER A 426 8.65 23.86 27.45
C SER A 426 8.16 22.47 27.82
N ASP A 427 8.29 21.54 26.86
CA ASP A 427 7.78 20.17 26.94
C ASP A 427 8.63 19.24 26.04
N ASP A 428 8.62 17.93 26.29
CA ASP A 428 9.45 16.95 25.56
C ASP A 428 8.89 16.57 24.19
N ILE A 429 7.55 16.58 24.02
CA ILE A 429 6.87 16.39 22.72
C ILE A 429 6.34 17.70 22.12
N GLY A 430 6.31 18.76 22.92
CA GLY A 430 6.03 20.12 22.49
C GLY A 430 4.69 20.64 22.99
N VAL A 431 4.66 21.94 23.32
CA VAL A 431 3.46 22.62 23.79
C VAL A 431 2.54 22.90 22.60
N LYS A 432 1.31 22.41 22.66
CA LYS A 432 0.27 22.59 21.64
C LYS A 432 -0.50 23.90 21.84
N GLN A 433 -0.83 24.24 23.08
CA GLN A 433 -1.65 25.42 23.39
C GLN A 433 -1.50 25.87 24.84
N TYR A 434 -2.02 27.05 25.10
CA TYR A 434 -2.20 27.65 26.41
C TYR A 434 -3.69 27.88 26.66
N ARG A 435 -4.17 27.49 27.84
CA ARG A 435 -5.57 27.66 28.23
C ARG A 435 -5.68 28.70 29.34
N ILE A 436 -6.61 29.64 29.17
CA ILE A 436 -6.82 30.76 30.08
C ILE A 436 -8.11 30.52 30.86
N TYR A 437 -8.01 30.59 32.18
CA TYR A 437 -9.11 30.44 33.13
C TYR A 437 -9.40 31.76 33.82
N GLU A 438 -10.67 32.05 34.10
CA GLU A 438 -11.05 32.93 35.20
C GLU A 438 -11.22 32.07 36.46
N THR A 439 -10.25 32.13 37.38
CA THR A 439 -10.16 31.21 38.52
C THR A 439 -11.28 31.39 39.54
N GLY A 440 -11.86 32.60 39.64
CA GLY A 440 -13.00 32.87 40.52
C GLY A 440 -14.28 32.15 40.10
N SER A 441 -14.45 31.92 38.80
CA SER A 441 -15.61 31.22 38.22
C SER A 441 -15.28 29.79 37.75
N GLY A 442 -13.99 29.43 37.71
CA GLY A 442 -13.50 28.15 37.17
C GLY A 442 -13.68 27.99 35.65
N THR A 443 -14.03 29.07 34.95
CA THR A 443 -14.44 29.03 33.54
C THR A 443 -13.24 29.24 32.62
N VAL A 444 -13.16 28.47 31.54
CA VAL A 444 -12.18 28.71 30.46
C VAL A 444 -12.64 29.92 29.66
N VAL A 445 -11.84 30.98 29.65
CA VAL A 445 -12.14 32.26 28.97
C VAL A 445 -11.39 32.41 27.65
N GLY A 446 -10.46 31.52 27.34
CA GLY A 446 -9.74 31.54 26.08
C GLY A 446 -8.73 30.41 25.92
N ASN A 447 -8.30 30.17 24.68
CA ASN A 447 -7.15 29.34 24.35
C ASN A 447 -6.25 30.09 23.36
N VAL A 448 -4.93 29.96 23.51
CA VAL A 448 -3.92 30.49 22.59
C VAL A 448 -3.01 29.35 22.17
N TYR A 449 -2.92 29.03 20.88
CA TYR A 449 -2.07 27.94 20.40
C TYR A 449 -0.59 28.38 20.36
N ALA A 450 0.33 27.51 20.80
CA ALA A 450 1.76 27.81 20.78
C ALA A 450 2.31 27.76 19.35
N SER A 451 3.30 28.57 19.02
CA SER A 451 3.95 28.61 17.70
C SER A 451 5.29 27.88 17.74
N VAL A 452 5.43 26.76 17.02
CA VAL A 452 6.72 26.07 16.89
C VAL A 452 7.37 26.39 15.54
N THR A 453 8.64 26.81 15.58
CA THR A 453 9.49 26.87 14.39
C THR A 453 10.04 25.46 14.14
N ASN A 454 9.79 24.89 12.95
CA ASN A 454 10.13 23.53 12.49
C ASN A 454 9.20 22.36 12.87
N GLY A 455 7.87 22.53 12.79
CA GLY A 455 6.95 21.39 12.81
C GLY A 455 5.52 21.72 13.17
N VAL A 456 4.89 22.60 12.38
CA VAL A 456 3.45 22.92 12.30
C VAL A 456 2.68 23.04 13.63
N TYR A 457 2.58 24.28 14.14
CA TYR A 457 1.43 24.76 14.91
C TYR A 457 1.00 26.15 14.38
N ALA A 458 -0.32 26.38 14.33
CA ALA A 458 -1.01 27.39 13.51
C ALA A 458 -0.75 28.86 13.90
N SER A 459 -1.07 29.78 12.98
CA SER A 459 -1.30 31.18 13.35
C SER A 459 -2.51 31.29 14.28
N VAL A 460 -2.33 31.86 15.46
CA VAL A 460 -3.35 32.70 16.10
C VAL A 460 -2.80 34.12 16.13
N THR A 461 -3.69 35.05 15.79
CA THR A 461 -3.53 36.51 15.89
C THR A 461 -2.85 36.95 17.19
N ASP A 462 -1.85 37.83 17.02
CA ASP A 462 -1.10 38.61 18.02
C ASP A 462 -0.01 37.91 18.87
N THR A 463 1.06 37.49 18.19
CA THR A 463 2.39 37.34 18.80
C THR A 463 3.14 38.68 18.79
N VAL A 464 3.60 39.18 19.95
CA VAL A 464 4.51 40.32 20.04
C VAL A 464 5.93 39.82 20.36
N TYR A 465 6.85 39.96 19.41
CA TYR A 465 8.28 39.76 19.68
C TYR A 465 8.85 40.99 20.40
N SER A 466 9.32 40.84 21.65
CA SER A 466 10.11 41.88 22.33
C SER A 466 11.59 41.60 22.15
N SER A 467 12.23 42.37 21.26
CA SER A 467 13.61 42.18 20.80
C SER A 467 14.69 42.70 21.77
N VAL A 468 14.47 42.62 23.09
CA VAL A 468 15.45 43.13 24.07
C VAL A 468 16.07 42.01 24.93
N THR A 469 15.51 40.79 24.96
CA THR A 469 16.05 39.69 25.79
C THR A 469 15.99 38.26 25.20
N GLY A 470 15.39 38.03 24.02
CA GLY A 470 15.39 36.71 23.37
C GLY A 470 14.37 35.69 23.90
N SER A 471 13.36 36.12 24.65
CA SER A 471 12.27 35.26 25.14
C SER A 471 10.96 35.45 24.33
N VAL A 472 10.28 34.35 23.99
CA VAL A 472 8.97 34.35 23.31
C VAL A 472 7.85 34.58 24.33
N TYR A 473 6.93 35.48 24.00
CA TYR A 473 5.76 35.81 24.83
C TYR A 473 4.47 35.66 24.02
N TYR A 474 3.47 35.07 24.67
CA TYR A 474 2.11 34.94 24.17
C TYR A 474 1.20 35.97 24.83
N SER A 475 0.16 36.40 24.13
CA SER A 475 -0.81 37.36 24.66
C SER A 475 -2.25 36.98 24.32
N PHE A 476 -3.20 37.41 25.16
CA PHE A 476 -4.63 37.19 24.93
C PHE A 476 -5.45 38.40 25.37
N ASN A 477 -6.25 38.93 24.45
CA ASN A 477 -7.12 40.07 24.69
C ASN A 477 -8.49 39.58 25.18
N LEU A 478 -8.84 39.98 26.40
CA LEU A 478 -10.18 39.80 26.95
C LEU A 478 -10.99 41.06 26.66
N SER A 479 -12.15 40.88 26.04
CA SER A 479 -13.16 41.92 25.81
C SER A 479 -14.48 41.48 26.44
N THR A 480 -15.41 42.40 26.67
CA THR A 480 -16.73 42.17 27.30
C THR A 480 -16.71 41.92 28.83
N LEU A 481 -15.64 42.34 29.51
CA LEU A 481 -15.57 42.32 30.97
C LEU A 481 -16.49 43.39 31.58
N THR A 482 -16.89 43.18 32.84
CA THR A 482 -17.71 44.15 33.58
C THR A 482 -16.82 45.26 34.14
N ALA A 483 -17.23 46.51 33.98
CA ALA A 483 -16.49 47.68 34.48
C ALA A 483 -16.41 47.74 36.00
N GLY A 484 -15.26 48.17 36.52
CA GLY A 484 -14.99 48.27 37.96
C GLY A 484 -14.95 46.92 38.69
N THR A 485 -14.85 45.78 37.99
CA THR A 485 -14.94 44.44 38.57
C THR A 485 -13.57 43.78 38.68
N THR A 486 -13.32 43.09 39.80
CA THR A 486 -12.06 42.38 40.07
C THR A 486 -12.13 40.94 39.58
N TYR A 487 -11.17 40.55 38.75
CA TYR A 487 -11.02 39.23 38.16
C TYR A 487 -9.72 38.57 38.60
N THR A 488 -9.70 37.24 38.71
CA THR A 488 -8.46 36.46 38.83
C THR A 488 -8.35 35.53 37.63
N PHE A 489 -7.28 35.65 36.86
CA PHE A 489 -7.01 34.80 35.71
C PHE A 489 -5.84 33.85 35.99
N SER A 490 -5.89 32.66 35.39
CA SER A 490 -4.80 31.68 35.38
C SER A 490 -4.54 31.20 33.95
N VAL A 491 -3.29 30.94 33.60
CA VAL A 491 -2.91 30.36 32.30
C VAL A 491 -2.11 29.09 32.50
N THR A 492 -2.52 27.99 31.87
CA THR A 492 -1.81 26.70 31.82
C THR A 492 -1.30 26.43 30.40
N ALA A 493 -0.27 25.61 30.27
CA ALA A 493 0.25 25.11 29.00
C ALA A 493 -0.16 23.63 28.81
N ILE A 494 -0.47 23.23 27.57
CA ILE A 494 -0.98 21.90 27.22
C ILE A 494 -0.18 21.36 26.03
N ASP A 495 0.34 20.14 26.13
CA ASP A 495 1.07 19.46 25.06
C ASP A 495 0.15 18.80 24.01
N ALA A 496 0.75 18.06 23.07
CA ALA A 496 0.02 17.36 22.02
C ALA A 496 -0.73 16.10 22.49
N ALA A 497 -0.31 15.50 23.61
CA ALA A 497 -0.97 14.37 24.26
C ALA A 497 -2.11 14.80 25.20
N GLY A 498 -2.16 16.08 25.56
CA GLY A 498 -3.19 16.69 26.39
C GLY A 498 -2.82 16.83 27.86
N ASN A 499 -1.56 16.65 28.27
CA ASN A 499 -1.17 16.90 29.66
C ASN A 499 -1.04 18.41 29.90
N GLU A 500 -1.35 18.86 31.12
CA GLU A 500 -1.56 20.29 31.43
C GLU A 500 -0.68 20.75 32.60
N SER A 501 0.00 21.88 32.41
CA SER A 501 0.93 22.45 33.40
C SER A 501 0.21 22.99 34.63
N ILE A 502 0.96 23.23 35.71
CA ILE A 502 0.53 24.13 36.80
C ILE A 502 0.32 25.54 36.21
N GLY A 503 -0.74 26.25 36.59
CA GLY A 503 -1.08 27.55 36.00
C GLY A 503 -0.35 28.77 36.58
N LEU A 504 -0.08 29.78 35.75
CA LEU A 504 0.37 31.12 36.16
C LEU A 504 -0.84 32.03 36.42
N SER A 505 -0.98 32.57 37.63
CA SER A 505 -2.19 33.33 38.01
C SER A 505 -1.95 34.81 38.34
N LYS A 506 -2.94 35.66 38.08
CA LYS A 506 -2.94 37.10 38.41
C LYS A 506 -4.34 37.65 38.66
N THR A 507 -4.48 38.48 39.70
CA THR A 507 -5.72 39.22 40.02
C THR A 507 -5.62 40.68 39.58
N ILE A 508 -6.68 41.22 38.96
CA ILE A 508 -6.74 42.57 38.40
C ILE A 508 -8.17 43.15 38.38
N GLN A 509 -8.34 44.46 38.45
CA GLN A 509 -9.64 45.15 38.38
C GLN A 509 -9.75 46.01 37.11
N THR A 510 -10.89 45.95 36.41
CA THR A 510 -11.18 46.79 35.23
C THR A 510 -11.52 48.24 35.62
N ASN A 511 -11.40 49.18 34.68
CA ASN A 511 -11.69 50.59 34.96
C ASN A 511 -13.19 50.85 35.18
N SER A 512 -13.55 51.86 35.97
CA SER A 512 -14.94 52.26 36.21
C SER A 512 -15.57 53.03 35.02
N PRO A 513 -16.90 52.97 34.81
CA PRO A 513 -17.61 53.72 33.75
C PRO A 513 -17.45 55.24 33.87
N ARG A 514 -17.43 55.98 32.73
CA ARG A 514 -17.28 57.45 32.70
C ARG A 514 -18.63 58.13 32.45
N SER A 515 -19.00 59.11 33.26
CA SER A 515 -20.19 59.98 33.08
C SER A 515 -19.89 61.15 32.13
N SER A 516 -20.80 61.48 31.20
CA SER A 516 -20.61 62.58 30.23
C SER A 516 -21.39 63.86 30.59
N SER A 517 -20.80 65.02 30.27
CA SER A 517 -21.47 66.32 30.16
C SER A 517 -20.92 67.12 28.95
N ASP A 518 -21.85 67.49 28.06
CA ASP A 518 -21.94 68.60 27.11
C ASP A 518 -20.88 69.01 26.04
N SER A 519 -21.43 69.17 24.82
CA SER A 519 -21.28 70.26 23.82
C SER A 519 -20.39 70.12 22.56
N THR A 520 -21.09 70.21 21.41
CA THR A 520 -20.82 70.90 20.14
C THR A 520 -19.57 70.64 19.29
N GLY A 521 -19.79 70.29 18.00
CA GLY A 521 -19.10 70.97 16.88
C GLY A 521 -18.41 70.11 15.80
N SER A 522 -19.05 70.08 14.62
CA SER A 522 -18.48 70.00 13.26
C SER A 522 -17.91 68.70 12.68
N SER A 523 -18.22 68.57 11.39
CA SER A 523 -18.06 67.50 10.41
C SER A 523 -16.64 67.03 10.11
N ASN A 524 -16.46 65.73 9.87
CA ASN A 524 -15.87 65.28 8.60
C ASN A 524 -16.30 63.85 8.22
N SER A 525 -16.67 63.70 6.95
CA SER A 525 -17.02 62.45 6.28
C SER A 525 -15.77 61.61 6.06
N GLY A 526 -15.81 60.35 6.49
CA GLY A 526 -14.82 59.32 6.19
C GLY A 526 -15.52 57.97 6.24
N SER A 527 -16.02 57.54 5.09
CA SER A 527 -16.63 56.22 4.89
C SER A 527 -15.66 55.10 5.27
N VAL A 528 -16.05 54.25 6.23
CA VAL A 528 -15.49 52.90 6.37
C VAL A 528 -16.66 51.93 6.46
N SER A 529 -16.75 51.08 5.43
CA SER A 529 -17.74 50.03 5.24
C SER A 529 -17.78 49.03 6.40
N PRO A 530 -18.92 48.37 6.66
CA PRO A 530 -19.01 47.33 7.68
C PRO A 530 -18.14 46.12 7.28
N VAL A 531 -17.25 45.69 8.17
CA VAL A 531 -16.48 44.45 7.99
C VAL A 531 -17.41 43.26 8.22
N VAL A 532 -17.71 42.55 7.13
CA VAL A 532 -18.50 41.31 7.09
C VAL A 532 -17.73 40.18 7.80
N PRO A 533 -18.37 39.32 8.61
CA PRO A 533 -17.71 38.18 9.24
C PRO A 533 -17.02 37.26 8.22
N VAL A 534 -15.78 36.87 8.50
CA VAL A 534 -14.88 36.17 7.55
C VAL A 534 -15.11 34.65 7.50
N LYS A 535 -15.87 34.05 8.43
CA LYS A 535 -16.16 32.60 8.48
C LYS A 535 -17.58 32.29 9.01
N LEU A 536 -18.08 31.09 8.74
CA LEU A 536 -19.27 30.52 9.37
C LEU A 536 -18.89 29.92 10.72
N ASP A 537 -19.65 30.24 11.77
CA ASP A 537 -19.44 29.75 13.13
C ASP A 537 -20.79 29.57 13.82
N VAL A 538 -21.21 28.33 14.05
CA VAL A 538 -22.56 28.00 14.54
C VAL A 538 -22.50 26.86 15.55
N THR A 539 -23.19 27.04 16.67
CA THR A 539 -23.46 25.98 17.65
C THR A 539 -24.82 25.36 17.41
N VAL A 540 -24.88 24.02 17.45
CA VAL A 540 -26.10 23.21 17.37
C VAL A 540 -26.20 22.35 18.63
N PRO A 541 -27.27 22.47 19.43
CA PRO A 541 -27.45 21.65 20.63
C PRO A 541 -27.40 20.15 20.32
N ALA A 542 -27.03 19.35 21.31
CA ALA A 542 -27.04 17.88 21.21
C ALA A 542 -28.39 17.36 20.70
N GLY A 543 -28.36 16.50 19.68
CA GLY A 543 -29.55 15.96 19.02
C GLY A 543 -30.33 16.95 18.13
N GLY A 544 -29.97 18.22 18.12
CA GLY A 544 -30.68 19.28 17.40
C GLY A 544 -30.53 19.21 15.88
N THR A 545 -31.48 19.84 15.18
CA THR A 545 -31.43 20.07 13.73
C THR A 545 -31.01 21.50 13.41
N ARG A 546 -30.25 21.70 12.33
CA ARG A 546 -29.86 23.04 11.86
C ARG A 546 -29.48 23.03 10.38
N SER A 547 -29.96 24.02 9.63
CA SER A 547 -29.40 24.36 8.32
C SER A 547 -28.69 25.71 8.41
N VAL A 548 -27.47 25.77 7.90
CA VAL A 548 -26.62 26.97 7.85
C VAL A 548 -26.09 27.18 6.45
N SER A 549 -25.85 28.44 6.08
CA SER A 549 -25.22 28.78 4.81
C SER A 549 -24.26 29.94 5.01
N TRP A 550 -23.24 30.01 4.16
CA TRP A 550 -22.26 31.09 4.19
C TRP A 550 -21.92 31.57 2.78
N LYS A 551 -22.07 32.89 2.57
CA LYS A 551 -21.79 33.62 1.33
C LYS A 551 -22.38 32.99 0.05
N ASP A 552 -23.51 32.30 0.17
CA ASP A 552 -24.12 31.53 -0.93
C ASP A 552 -23.14 30.58 -1.64
N ALA A 553 -22.12 30.11 -0.92
CA ALA A 553 -21.06 29.28 -1.48
C ALA A 553 -21.02 27.88 -0.84
N ILE A 554 -21.47 27.76 0.41
CA ILE A 554 -21.62 26.49 1.12
C ILE A 554 -22.94 26.48 1.92
N TRP A 555 -23.63 25.35 1.90
CA TRP A 555 -24.79 25.05 2.74
C TRP A 555 -24.52 23.76 3.50
N ILE A 556 -24.84 23.72 4.79
CA ILE A 556 -24.66 22.55 5.64
C ILE A 556 -25.96 22.30 6.39
N THR A 557 -26.51 21.10 6.25
CA THR A 557 -27.75 20.68 6.92
C THR A 557 -27.44 19.52 7.86
N ILE A 558 -27.63 19.78 9.15
CA ILE A 558 -27.45 18.84 10.25
C ILE A 558 -28.84 18.29 10.60
N PRO A 559 -29.15 17.02 10.29
CA PRO A 559 -30.43 16.42 10.64
C PRO A 559 -30.52 16.13 12.14
N GLU A 560 -31.75 15.96 12.63
CA GLU A 560 -32.01 15.58 14.02
C GLU A 560 -31.31 14.27 14.38
N GLY A 561 -30.60 14.27 15.50
CA GLY A 561 -29.85 13.12 16.00
C GLY A 561 -28.57 12.81 15.21
N ALA A 562 -28.03 13.76 14.42
CA ALA A 562 -26.72 13.58 13.77
C ALA A 562 -25.56 13.46 14.77
N THR A 563 -25.72 14.00 15.97
CA THR A 563 -24.76 13.84 17.07
C THR A 563 -25.48 13.96 18.41
N GLY A 564 -25.15 13.05 19.34
CA GLY A 564 -25.59 13.14 20.74
C GLY A 564 -24.84 14.19 21.58
N GLN A 565 -23.88 14.91 20.98
CA GLN A 565 -23.10 15.98 21.61
C GLN A 565 -23.40 17.32 20.94
N GLU A 566 -23.25 18.42 21.70
CA GLU A 566 -23.32 19.77 21.13
C GLU A 566 -22.25 19.95 20.06
N LEU A 567 -22.68 20.39 18.87
CA LEU A 567 -21.83 20.59 17.71
C LEU A 567 -21.51 22.07 17.56
N HIS A 568 -20.25 22.44 17.76
CA HIS A 568 -19.71 23.70 17.25
C HIS A 568 -19.14 23.46 15.86
N LEU A 569 -19.82 23.98 14.86
CA LEU A 569 -19.43 23.92 13.47
C LEU A 569 -18.75 25.23 13.08
N THR A 570 -17.57 25.14 12.48
CA THR A 570 -16.99 26.26 11.75
C THR A 570 -16.77 25.87 10.29
N ALA A 571 -16.97 26.80 9.37
CA ALA A 571 -16.64 26.61 7.97
C ALA A 571 -16.04 27.89 7.37
N GLU A 572 -14.94 27.77 6.65
CA GLU A 572 -14.32 28.90 5.97
C GLU A 572 -13.73 28.50 4.62
N ALA A 573 -13.70 29.45 3.68
CA ALA A 573 -13.00 29.27 2.41
C ALA A 573 -11.50 29.60 2.59
N LEU A 574 -10.63 28.65 2.29
CA LEU A 574 -9.19 28.82 2.38
C LEU A 574 -8.70 29.85 1.37
N GLN A 575 -7.90 30.82 1.84
CA GLN A 575 -7.31 31.88 1.01
C GLN A 575 -6.10 31.40 0.21
N ASN A 576 -5.34 30.45 0.76
CA ASN A 576 -4.20 29.84 0.11
C ASN A 576 -4.44 28.33 -0.04
N VAL A 577 -4.49 27.87 -1.29
CA VAL A 577 -4.69 26.46 -1.65
C VAL A 577 -3.46 25.87 -2.35
N ASP A 578 -2.35 26.61 -2.37
CA ASP A 578 -1.08 26.16 -2.93
C ASP A 578 -0.57 24.94 -2.15
N GLY A 579 -0.26 23.86 -2.87
CA GLY A 579 0.12 22.58 -2.26
C GLY A 579 -1.05 21.69 -1.83
N LEU A 580 -2.28 22.22 -1.74
CA LEU A 580 -3.50 21.41 -1.62
C LEU A 580 -4.02 21.00 -3.00
N VAL A 581 -3.85 21.84 -4.01
CA VAL A 581 -4.26 21.58 -5.40
C VAL A 581 -3.00 21.41 -6.25
N SER A 582 -2.47 20.19 -6.30
CA SER A 582 -1.19 19.85 -6.96
C SER A 582 -1.35 19.01 -8.22
N ASP A 583 -2.57 18.60 -8.56
CA ASP A 583 -2.84 17.71 -9.67
C ASP A 583 -3.42 18.44 -10.88
N SER A 584 -3.28 17.84 -12.06
CA SER A 584 -3.84 18.27 -13.36
C SER A 584 -5.38 18.39 -13.39
N ARG A 585 -6.05 18.39 -12.24
CA ARG A 585 -7.50 18.48 -12.03
C ARG A 585 -7.90 19.93 -11.84
N LYS A 586 -8.90 20.38 -12.59
CA LYS A 586 -9.34 21.78 -12.59
C LYS A 586 -10.30 22.03 -11.41
N LEU A 587 -9.93 22.92 -10.50
CA LEU A 587 -10.76 23.32 -9.36
C LEU A 587 -11.96 24.18 -9.84
N LEU A 588 -13.17 23.83 -9.40
CA LEU A 588 -14.44 24.47 -9.78
C LEU A 588 -15.08 25.31 -8.67
N SER A 589 -14.73 25.09 -7.40
CA SER A 589 -15.22 25.84 -6.23
C SER A 589 -14.08 26.45 -5.40
N SER A 590 -14.42 27.18 -4.35
CA SER A 590 -13.47 27.42 -3.25
C SER A 590 -13.18 26.12 -2.51
N VAL A 591 -12.01 26.03 -1.85
CA VAL A 591 -11.74 24.96 -0.89
C VAL A 591 -12.26 25.41 0.47
N PHE A 592 -13.19 24.64 1.04
CA PHE A 592 -13.77 24.92 2.35
C PHE A 592 -13.16 24.01 3.40
N GLU A 593 -12.60 24.57 4.47
CA GLU A 593 -12.32 23.79 5.67
C GLU A 593 -13.53 23.86 6.59
N ILE A 594 -14.04 22.69 6.97
CA ILE A 594 -15.15 22.54 7.90
C ILE A 594 -14.60 21.81 9.12
N LEU A 595 -14.85 22.34 10.31
CA LEU A 595 -14.38 21.75 11.56
C LEU A 595 -15.54 21.54 12.53
N LYS A 596 -15.36 20.55 13.40
CA LYS A 596 -16.23 20.26 14.54
C LYS A 596 -15.39 20.13 15.82
N ASN A 597 -16.02 20.40 16.96
CA ASN A 597 -15.42 20.40 18.30
C ASN A 597 -15.14 19.00 18.91
N PHE A 598 -15.38 17.92 18.17
CA PHE A 598 -15.14 16.55 18.65
C PHE A 598 -14.60 15.65 17.54
N THR A 599 -13.94 14.55 17.88
CA THR A 599 -13.26 13.68 16.90
C THR A 599 -14.16 12.60 16.29
N LYS A 600 -15.13 12.07 17.05
CA LYS A 600 -16.07 11.01 16.61
C LYS A 600 -16.85 11.39 15.35
N ASN A 601 -17.02 10.46 14.40
CA ASN A 601 -17.93 10.66 13.25
C ASN A 601 -19.37 10.90 13.70
N PHE A 602 -20.16 11.54 12.84
CA PHE A 602 -21.58 11.78 13.08
C PHE A 602 -22.37 10.47 13.12
N ASP A 603 -23.37 10.41 13.99
CA ASP A 603 -24.27 9.26 14.15
C ASP A 603 -25.27 9.14 12.98
N LYS A 604 -25.54 10.26 12.28
CA LYS A 604 -26.23 10.32 10.98
C LYS A 604 -25.47 11.25 10.03
N PRO A 605 -25.50 11.00 8.71
CA PRO A 605 -24.83 11.85 7.75
C PRO A 605 -25.31 13.32 7.79
N ILE A 606 -24.39 14.23 7.50
CA ILE A 606 -24.63 15.66 7.33
C ILE A 606 -24.64 15.97 5.83
N SER A 607 -25.62 16.74 5.38
CA SER A 607 -25.68 17.19 3.99
C SER A 607 -24.81 18.43 3.80
N ILE A 608 -23.88 18.40 2.85
CA ILE A 608 -23.07 19.55 2.42
C ILE A 608 -23.37 19.85 0.96
N SER A 609 -23.81 21.07 0.66
CA SER A 609 -23.91 21.60 -0.70
C SER A 609 -22.85 22.65 -0.95
N LEU A 610 -22.15 22.55 -2.08
CA LEU A 610 -21.12 23.51 -2.52
C LEU A 610 -21.53 24.17 -3.83
N LEU A 611 -21.34 25.48 -3.92
CA LEU A 611 -21.44 26.22 -5.16
C LEU A 611 -20.20 25.95 -6.02
N PHE A 612 -20.38 25.67 -7.30
CA PHE A 612 -19.29 25.55 -8.26
C PHE A 612 -19.54 26.38 -9.51
N ASP A 613 -18.47 26.68 -10.26
CA ASP A 613 -18.54 27.42 -11.52
C ASP A 613 -18.68 26.46 -12.71
N PRO A 614 -19.88 26.32 -13.31
CA PRO A 614 -20.09 25.43 -14.45
C PRO A 614 -19.35 25.90 -15.71
N ALA A 615 -19.01 27.18 -15.85
CA ALA A 615 -18.27 27.69 -17.02
C ALA A 615 -16.81 27.18 -17.05
N LYS A 616 -16.30 26.67 -15.93
CA LYS A 616 -14.98 26.04 -15.85
C LYS A 616 -14.99 24.56 -16.27
N LEU A 617 -16.15 23.93 -16.51
CA LEU A 617 -16.22 22.54 -16.97
C LEU A 617 -15.88 22.41 -18.46
N GLY A 618 -15.02 21.43 -18.81
CA GLY A 618 -14.88 20.98 -20.20
C GLY A 618 -16.10 20.19 -20.69
N GLN A 619 -16.30 20.08 -22.01
CA GLN A 619 -17.43 19.36 -22.60
C GLN A 619 -17.57 17.91 -22.10
N ASP A 620 -16.43 17.24 -21.91
CA ASP A 620 -16.34 15.85 -21.45
C ASP A 620 -16.05 15.73 -19.95
N GLN A 621 -16.36 16.76 -19.15
CA GLN A 621 -16.11 16.76 -17.70
C GLN A 621 -17.39 16.92 -16.89
N ARG A 622 -17.41 16.38 -15.68
CA ARG A 622 -18.48 16.57 -14.69
C ARG A 622 -17.89 17.16 -13.39
N PRO A 623 -18.66 17.93 -12.62
CA PRO A 623 -18.26 18.33 -11.28
C PRO A 623 -18.36 17.13 -10.33
N SER A 624 -17.50 17.09 -9.33
CA SER A 624 -17.55 16.09 -8.25
C SER A 624 -16.99 16.70 -6.98
N VAL A 625 -17.62 16.43 -5.83
CA VAL A 625 -17.11 16.83 -4.52
C VAL A 625 -15.99 15.87 -4.12
N PHE A 626 -14.93 16.45 -3.56
CA PHE A 626 -13.84 15.72 -2.93
C PHE A 626 -13.72 16.18 -1.48
N TYR A 627 -13.29 15.27 -0.60
CA TYR A 627 -12.75 15.63 0.70
C TYR A 627 -11.24 15.40 0.74
N TYR A 628 -10.52 16.19 1.54
CA TYR A 628 -9.09 16.01 1.71
C TYR A 628 -8.81 15.04 2.87
N ASP A 629 -8.15 13.93 2.58
CA ASP A 629 -7.68 12.99 3.59
C ASP A 629 -6.41 13.55 4.23
N GLU A 630 -6.56 14.09 5.44
CA GLU A 630 -5.48 14.76 6.17
C GLU A 630 -4.32 13.82 6.54
N THR A 631 -4.54 12.51 6.54
CA THR A 631 -3.49 11.51 6.83
C THR A 631 -2.69 11.20 5.59
N LYS A 632 -3.37 11.00 4.45
CA LYS A 632 -2.75 10.62 3.17
C LYS A 632 -2.31 11.83 2.34
N LYS A 633 -2.72 13.04 2.73
CA LYS A 633 -2.44 14.32 2.05
C LYS A 633 -2.84 14.30 0.56
N TRP A 634 -4.06 13.87 0.29
CA TRP A 634 -4.64 13.81 -1.06
C TRP A 634 -6.17 13.95 -1.04
N TRP A 635 -6.74 14.35 -2.17
CA TRP A 635 -8.18 14.48 -2.34
C TRP A 635 -8.84 13.15 -2.71
N ILE A 636 -9.88 12.75 -1.97
CA ILE A 636 -10.71 11.57 -2.20
C ILE A 636 -12.04 12.01 -2.83
N GLU A 637 -12.38 11.45 -3.99
CA GLU A 637 -13.64 11.74 -4.69
C GLU A 637 -14.82 11.09 -3.95
N ILE A 638 -15.87 11.87 -3.70
CA ILE A 638 -17.11 11.40 -3.06
C ILE A 638 -18.36 11.65 -3.91
N GLY A 639 -18.22 12.19 -5.12
CA GLY A 639 -19.33 12.38 -6.03
C GLY A 639 -20.20 13.58 -5.67
N GLY A 640 -21.51 13.45 -5.86
CA GLY A 640 -22.49 14.44 -5.45
C GLY A 640 -23.59 14.65 -6.49
N THR A 641 -24.75 15.09 -6.03
CA THR A 641 -25.92 15.38 -6.87
C THR A 641 -25.95 16.85 -7.23
N VAL A 642 -26.01 17.15 -8.52
CA VAL A 642 -26.02 18.54 -9.03
C VAL A 642 -27.46 19.01 -9.25
N VAL A 643 -27.79 20.17 -8.69
CA VAL A 643 -28.99 20.95 -9.03
C VAL A 643 -28.50 22.36 -9.36
N ASP A 644 -28.72 22.79 -10.60
CA ASP A 644 -28.16 24.03 -11.17
C ASP A 644 -26.63 24.10 -11.05
N ASN A 645 -26.11 25.02 -10.23
CA ASN A 645 -24.69 25.21 -9.96
C ASN A 645 -24.29 24.82 -8.52
N LYS A 646 -25.14 24.01 -7.86
CA LYS A 646 -24.89 23.47 -6.53
C LYS A 646 -24.73 21.97 -6.61
N ILE A 647 -23.70 21.44 -5.96
CA ILE A 647 -23.47 20.00 -5.84
C ILE A 647 -23.56 19.59 -4.37
N THR A 648 -24.36 18.58 -4.07
CA THR A 648 -24.67 18.13 -2.70
C THR A 648 -24.14 16.72 -2.44
N VAL A 649 -23.60 16.50 -1.25
CA VAL A 649 -23.11 15.19 -0.77
C VAL A 649 -23.45 15.00 0.71
N GLU A 650 -23.65 13.74 1.10
CA GLU A 650 -23.81 13.34 2.50
C GLU A 650 -22.46 12.88 3.07
N VAL A 651 -22.08 13.39 4.25
CA VAL A 651 -20.78 13.10 4.88
C VAL A 651 -20.96 12.71 6.35
N ASP A 652 -20.10 11.84 6.86
CA ASP A 652 -20.10 11.41 8.27
C ASP A 652 -19.00 12.10 9.11
N HIS A 653 -18.19 12.95 8.50
CA HIS A 653 -17.14 13.72 9.16
C HIS A 653 -16.89 15.05 8.45
N PHE A 654 -16.19 15.96 9.13
CA PHE A 654 -15.76 17.24 8.55
C PHE A 654 -14.25 17.28 8.38
N THR A 655 -13.82 17.91 7.29
CA THR A 655 -12.43 18.14 6.85
C THR A 655 -12.47 19.27 5.81
N LYS A 656 -11.52 19.31 4.86
CA LYS A 656 -11.58 20.18 3.70
C LYS A 656 -12.40 19.56 2.58
N PHE A 657 -13.27 20.34 1.97
CA PHE A 657 -14.10 19.95 0.82
C PHE A 657 -13.92 20.92 -0.34
N ALA A 658 -13.96 20.39 -1.56
CA ALA A 658 -13.89 21.19 -2.78
C ALA A 658 -14.53 20.45 -3.96
N VAL A 659 -14.93 21.20 -4.99
CA VAL A 659 -15.47 20.67 -6.24
C VAL A 659 -14.40 20.71 -7.32
N PHE A 660 -14.11 19.56 -7.94
CA PHE A 660 -13.18 19.45 -9.06
C PHE A 660 -13.88 19.01 -10.34
N ALA A 661 -13.32 19.39 -11.48
CA ALA A 661 -13.67 18.82 -12.77
C ALA A 661 -13.04 17.43 -12.89
N VAL A 662 -13.88 16.44 -13.12
CA VAL A 662 -13.49 15.05 -13.34
C VAL A 662 -13.88 14.69 -14.77
N ASP A 663 -12.96 14.09 -15.51
CA ASP A 663 -13.28 13.56 -16.84
C ASP A 663 -14.44 12.58 -16.70
N LYS A 664 -15.49 12.79 -17.50
CA LYS A 664 -16.50 11.76 -17.70
C LYS A 664 -15.74 10.52 -18.18
N PRO A 665 -16.05 9.33 -17.65
CA PRO A 665 -15.40 8.11 -18.09
C PRO A 665 -15.39 8.08 -19.63
N LYS A 666 -14.21 7.96 -20.25
CA LYS A 666 -14.13 7.75 -21.70
C LYS A 666 -14.82 6.43 -21.97
N SER A 667 -16.06 6.50 -22.42
CA SER A 667 -16.76 5.34 -22.93
C SER A 667 -15.93 4.82 -24.11
N PRO A 668 -15.50 3.55 -24.10
CA PRO A 668 -15.23 2.87 -25.36
C PRO A 668 -16.46 3.08 -26.23
N GLY A 669 -16.26 3.43 -27.50
CA GLY A 669 -17.36 3.70 -28.43
C GLY A 669 -18.39 2.57 -28.42
N SER A 670 -19.49 2.79 -27.70
CA SER A 670 -20.70 1.98 -27.66
C SER A 670 -21.77 2.88 -27.06
N ALA A 671 -22.92 2.97 -27.72
CA ALA A 671 -24.04 3.86 -27.41
C ALA A 671 -24.21 4.14 -25.91
N GLU A 672 -24.22 5.42 -25.51
CA GLU A 672 -24.45 5.82 -24.12
C GLU A 672 -25.74 5.17 -23.60
N VAL A 673 -25.59 4.34 -22.57
CA VAL A 673 -26.73 3.82 -21.82
C VAL A 673 -27.26 4.99 -20.97
N SER A 674 -28.34 5.62 -21.44
CA SER A 674 -29.05 6.68 -20.72
C SER A 674 -30.41 6.16 -20.22
N PHE A 675 -30.71 6.37 -18.94
CA PHE A 675 -32.05 6.18 -18.38
C PHE A 675 -32.60 7.51 -17.86
N SER A 676 -33.90 7.73 -18.01
CA SER A 676 -34.54 9.01 -17.68
C SER A 676 -34.68 9.27 -16.17
N ASP A 677 -34.51 8.25 -15.34
CA ASP A 677 -34.86 8.24 -13.91
C ASP A 677 -33.67 7.96 -12.97
N ILE A 678 -32.43 8.00 -13.49
CA ILE A 678 -31.23 7.80 -12.67
C ILE A 678 -30.40 9.07 -12.49
N ALA A 679 -30.75 10.17 -13.15
CA ALA A 679 -30.00 11.42 -13.07
C ALA A 679 -30.02 11.96 -11.64
N GLY A 680 -28.83 12.11 -11.03
CA GLY A 680 -28.70 12.59 -9.66
C GLY A 680 -29.01 11.55 -8.58
N HIS A 681 -29.33 10.31 -8.98
CA HIS A 681 -29.52 9.19 -8.06
C HIS A 681 -28.16 8.71 -7.54
N TRP A 682 -28.05 8.37 -6.26
CA TRP A 682 -26.77 7.99 -5.62
C TRP A 682 -26.07 6.78 -6.28
N ALA A 683 -26.86 5.89 -6.90
CA ALA A 683 -26.38 4.70 -7.61
C ALA A 683 -26.16 4.92 -9.13
N GLU A 684 -26.28 6.14 -9.66
CA GLU A 684 -26.24 6.41 -11.11
C GLU A 684 -25.01 5.79 -11.80
N LEU A 685 -23.82 5.96 -11.20
CA LEU A 685 -22.57 5.45 -11.77
C LEU A 685 -22.51 3.92 -11.73
N ASP A 686 -22.91 3.32 -10.60
CA ASP A 686 -22.93 1.86 -10.45
C ASP A 686 -23.92 1.23 -11.43
N ILE A 687 -25.08 1.86 -11.65
CA ILE A 687 -26.10 1.43 -12.62
C ILE A 687 -25.55 1.45 -14.04
N LYS A 688 -24.96 2.56 -14.49
CA LYS A 688 -24.38 2.67 -15.84
C LYS A 688 -23.28 1.62 -16.05
N GLN A 689 -22.46 1.39 -15.03
CA GLN A 689 -21.42 0.37 -15.08
C GLN A 689 -22.00 -1.04 -15.16
N ALA A 690 -23.00 -1.36 -14.35
CA ALA A 690 -23.65 -2.67 -14.34
C ALA A 690 -24.34 -2.98 -15.68
N VAL A 691 -24.97 -1.99 -16.32
CA VAL A 691 -25.55 -2.18 -17.67
C VAL A 691 -24.48 -2.37 -18.73
N THR A 692 -23.40 -1.58 -18.68
CA THR A 692 -22.26 -1.74 -19.60
C THR A 692 -21.63 -3.13 -19.49
N GLN A 693 -21.55 -3.66 -18.27
CA GLN A 693 -21.03 -5.00 -17.99
C GLN A 693 -22.05 -6.12 -18.26
N LYS A 694 -23.26 -5.79 -18.77
CA LYS A 694 -24.36 -6.72 -19.05
C LYS A 694 -24.77 -7.54 -17.81
N ILE A 695 -24.72 -6.92 -16.63
CA ILE A 695 -25.18 -7.51 -15.37
C ILE A 695 -26.71 -7.40 -15.29
N ILE A 696 -27.23 -6.24 -15.67
CA ILE A 696 -28.65 -5.90 -15.68
C ILE A 696 -28.97 -4.99 -16.88
N SER A 697 -30.22 -4.94 -17.29
CA SER A 697 -30.75 -4.00 -18.27
C SER A 697 -31.85 -3.13 -17.65
N GLY A 698 -32.07 -1.95 -18.22
CA GLY A 698 -33.25 -1.15 -17.91
C GLY A 698 -34.50 -1.65 -18.63
N TYR A 699 -35.59 -0.90 -18.46
CA TYR A 699 -36.88 -1.20 -19.05
C TYR A 699 -37.01 -0.61 -20.46
N ALA A 700 -37.93 -1.17 -21.25
CA ALA A 700 -38.18 -0.74 -22.62
C ALA A 700 -38.71 0.71 -22.71
N ASP A 701 -39.26 1.24 -21.62
CA ASP A 701 -39.75 2.62 -21.49
C ASP A 701 -38.61 3.65 -21.28
N GLY A 702 -37.34 3.20 -21.28
CA GLY A 702 -36.17 4.06 -21.09
C GLY A 702 -35.85 4.39 -19.62
N THR A 703 -36.49 3.71 -18.67
CA THR A 703 -36.21 3.86 -17.24
C THR A 703 -35.37 2.70 -16.68
N PHE A 704 -34.73 2.89 -15.53
CA PHE A 704 -34.05 1.84 -14.78
C PHE A 704 -34.82 1.37 -13.54
N LYS A 705 -35.64 2.27 -12.97
CA LYS A 705 -36.43 2.16 -11.72
C LYS A 705 -35.55 1.82 -10.52
N PRO A 706 -34.57 2.68 -10.16
CA PRO A 706 -33.54 2.36 -9.17
C PRO A 706 -34.11 2.00 -7.78
N ASP A 707 -35.22 2.61 -7.39
CA ASP A 707 -35.85 2.42 -6.08
C ASP A 707 -36.89 1.29 -6.04
N ASN A 708 -37.18 0.65 -7.17
CA ASN A 708 -38.07 -0.51 -7.17
C ASN A 708 -37.39 -1.71 -6.49
N SER A 709 -38.15 -2.49 -5.71
CA SER A 709 -37.68 -3.75 -5.17
C SER A 709 -37.39 -4.78 -6.27
N VAL A 710 -36.42 -5.66 -6.02
CA VAL A 710 -36.00 -6.71 -6.97
C VAL A 710 -36.62 -8.04 -6.58
N THR A 711 -37.09 -8.83 -7.54
CA THR A 711 -37.51 -10.21 -7.25
C THR A 711 -36.31 -11.14 -7.05
N ARG A 712 -36.53 -12.25 -6.35
CA ARG A 712 -35.51 -13.27 -6.12
C ARG A 712 -34.99 -13.88 -7.43
N ALA A 713 -35.86 -14.03 -8.44
CA ALA A 713 -35.45 -14.43 -9.79
C ALA A 713 -34.58 -13.37 -10.48
N GLU A 714 -34.97 -12.10 -10.43
CA GLU A 714 -34.19 -11.00 -11.02
C GLU A 714 -32.80 -10.90 -10.39
N PHE A 715 -32.71 -10.93 -9.06
CA PHE A 715 -31.42 -10.86 -8.37
C PHE A 715 -30.52 -12.06 -8.70
N THR A 716 -31.10 -13.26 -8.81
CA THR A 716 -30.34 -14.46 -9.20
C THR A 716 -29.71 -14.31 -10.59
N VAL A 717 -30.46 -13.76 -11.56
CA VAL A 717 -29.94 -13.47 -12.90
C VAL A 717 -28.84 -12.42 -12.85
N MET A 718 -29.04 -11.34 -12.09
CA MET A 718 -28.01 -10.31 -11.91
C MET A 718 -26.72 -10.89 -11.33
N LEU A 719 -26.83 -11.72 -10.29
CA LEU A 719 -25.70 -12.37 -9.65
C LEU A 719 -24.96 -13.30 -10.62
N MET A 720 -25.66 -14.17 -11.35
CA MET A 720 -25.00 -15.09 -12.29
C MET A 720 -24.34 -14.33 -13.46
N ASN A 721 -24.97 -13.25 -13.94
CA ASN A 721 -24.38 -12.37 -14.96
C ASN A 721 -23.13 -11.64 -14.45
N ALA A 722 -23.10 -11.26 -13.17
CA ALA A 722 -21.91 -10.68 -12.53
C ALA A 722 -20.79 -11.70 -12.38
N LEU A 723 -21.11 -12.96 -12.07
CA LEU A 723 -20.13 -14.05 -11.93
C LEU A 723 -19.60 -14.59 -13.28
N LYS A 724 -20.22 -14.22 -14.42
CA LYS A 724 -19.86 -14.67 -15.78
C LYS A 724 -19.76 -16.19 -15.90
N VAL A 725 -20.78 -16.90 -15.42
CA VAL A 725 -20.80 -18.37 -15.41
C VAL A 725 -21.15 -18.90 -16.82
N ASP A 726 -20.19 -19.54 -17.47
CA ASP A 726 -20.34 -20.08 -18.84
C ASP A 726 -20.87 -21.53 -18.90
N LYS A 727 -20.93 -22.23 -17.75
CA LYS A 727 -21.40 -23.62 -17.69
C LYS A 727 -22.92 -23.69 -17.63
N LYS A 728 -23.52 -24.66 -18.33
CA LYS A 728 -24.92 -25.03 -18.13
C LYS A 728 -25.05 -25.72 -16.77
N GLY A 729 -25.87 -25.15 -15.87
CA GLY A 729 -26.18 -25.76 -14.58
C GLY A 729 -27.15 -26.94 -14.71
N THR A 730 -27.30 -27.70 -13.64
CA THR A 730 -28.25 -28.81 -13.56
C THR A 730 -29.68 -28.28 -13.36
N ALA A 731 -30.65 -28.81 -14.10
CA ALA A 731 -32.04 -28.35 -14.01
C ALA A 731 -32.59 -28.53 -12.57
N PRO A 732 -33.23 -27.50 -12.00
CA PRO A 732 -33.68 -27.46 -10.60
C PRO A 732 -34.74 -28.51 -10.23
N ALA A 733 -34.84 -28.80 -8.92
CA ALA A 733 -35.81 -29.72 -8.29
C ALA A 733 -36.78 -28.99 -7.33
N PHE A 734 -37.18 -27.76 -7.64
CA PHE A 734 -38.12 -26.99 -6.81
C PHE A 734 -39.58 -27.37 -7.07
N THR A 735 -40.43 -27.30 -6.06
CA THR A 735 -41.87 -27.62 -6.17
C THR A 735 -42.66 -26.59 -6.96
N ASP A 736 -42.19 -25.34 -6.97
CA ASP A 736 -42.72 -24.22 -7.75
C ASP A 736 -41.94 -23.98 -9.06
N GLN A 737 -41.27 -25.01 -9.58
CA GLN A 737 -40.44 -24.92 -10.79
C GLN A 737 -41.16 -24.28 -11.98
N GLN A 738 -42.45 -24.57 -12.13
CA GLN A 738 -43.28 -24.05 -13.23
C GLN A 738 -43.54 -22.55 -13.13
N GLN A 739 -43.28 -21.94 -11.97
CA GLN A 739 -43.39 -20.49 -11.76
C GLN A 739 -42.11 -19.76 -12.14
N ILE A 740 -40.98 -20.47 -12.33
CA ILE A 740 -39.71 -19.84 -12.73
C ILE A 740 -39.82 -19.44 -14.19
N PRO A 741 -39.70 -18.14 -14.53
CA PRO A 741 -39.79 -17.71 -15.91
C PRO A 741 -38.63 -18.26 -16.73
N ALA A 742 -38.88 -18.56 -18.02
CA ALA A 742 -37.87 -19.10 -18.93
C ALA A 742 -36.57 -18.27 -19.01
N TRP A 743 -36.64 -16.95 -18.79
CA TRP A 743 -35.47 -16.07 -18.77
C TRP A 743 -34.57 -16.24 -17.54
N ALA A 744 -35.10 -16.77 -16.43
CA ALA A 744 -34.40 -16.99 -15.18
C ALA A 744 -33.90 -18.43 -15.01
N GLU A 745 -34.50 -19.40 -15.70
CA GLU A 745 -34.23 -20.85 -15.54
C GLU A 745 -32.73 -21.20 -15.56
N MET A 746 -31.99 -20.64 -16.52
CA MET A 746 -30.56 -20.92 -16.65
C MET A 746 -29.75 -20.39 -15.45
N ALA A 747 -30.04 -19.16 -15.01
CA ALA A 747 -29.32 -18.57 -13.88
C ALA A 747 -29.65 -19.30 -12.57
N VAL A 748 -30.91 -19.71 -12.38
CA VAL A 748 -31.30 -20.50 -11.21
C VAL A 748 -30.59 -21.85 -11.21
N ALA A 749 -30.56 -22.56 -12.34
CA ALA A 749 -29.84 -23.82 -12.47
C ALA A 749 -28.35 -23.68 -12.16
N GLN A 750 -27.70 -22.62 -12.66
CA GLN A 750 -26.30 -22.31 -12.37
C GLN A 750 -26.06 -22.02 -10.89
N ALA A 751 -26.92 -21.23 -10.27
CA ALA A 751 -26.79 -20.87 -8.87
C ALA A 751 -26.97 -22.08 -7.95
N VAL A 752 -27.86 -23.02 -8.28
CA VAL A 752 -28.03 -24.29 -7.57
C VAL A 752 -26.79 -25.18 -7.72
N ASP A 753 -26.28 -25.32 -8.95
CA ASP A 753 -25.08 -26.15 -9.23
C ASP A 753 -23.83 -25.65 -8.49
N LEU A 754 -23.72 -24.32 -8.34
CA LEU A 754 -22.65 -23.67 -7.56
C LEU A 754 -22.86 -23.69 -6.05
N GLY A 755 -23.98 -24.24 -5.56
CA GLY A 755 -24.32 -24.24 -4.13
C GLY A 755 -24.64 -22.85 -3.56
N ILE A 756 -25.02 -21.90 -4.42
CA ILE A 756 -25.41 -20.54 -4.01
C ILE A 756 -26.87 -20.51 -3.55
N ILE A 757 -27.72 -21.38 -4.12
CA ILE A 757 -29.16 -21.45 -3.82
C ILE A 757 -29.54 -22.88 -3.46
N HIS A 758 -30.21 -23.05 -2.32
CA HIS A 758 -30.77 -24.32 -1.85
C HIS A 758 -32.31 -24.38 -1.85
N GLY A 759 -32.98 -23.24 -2.08
CA GLY A 759 -34.43 -23.10 -1.90
C GLY A 759 -34.83 -22.87 -0.46
N TYR A 760 -36.14 -22.74 -0.22
CA TYR A 760 -36.73 -22.67 1.12
C TYR A 760 -37.01 -24.08 1.67
N GLU A 761 -37.32 -24.18 2.96
CA GLU A 761 -37.60 -25.46 3.64
C GLU A 761 -38.78 -26.24 3.02
N ASP A 762 -39.74 -25.54 2.41
CA ASP A 762 -40.88 -26.10 1.68
C ASP A 762 -40.53 -26.54 0.23
N GLN A 763 -39.24 -26.57 -0.11
CA GLN A 763 -38.68 -26.90 -1.42
C GLN A 763 -39.10 -25.95 -2.55
N THR A 764 -39.50 -24.71 -2.22
CA THR A 764 -39.79 -23.67 -3.20
C THR A 764 -38.58 -22.77 -3.50
N PHE A 765 -38.58 -22.12 -4.66
CA PHE A 765 -37.64 -21.05 -5.02
C PHE A 765 -38.21 -19.64 -4.80
N ARG A 766 -39.52 -19.47 -5.01
CA ARG A 766 -40.30 -18.21 -4.93
C ARG A 766 -39.81 -17.14 -5.91
N PRO A 767 -39.91 -17.36 -7.23
CA PRO A 767 -39.29 -16.51 -8.25
C PRO A 767 -39.79 -15.06 -8.23
N ASP A 768 -41.09 -14.85 -7.97
CA ASP A 768 -41.71 -13.53 -7.93
C ASP A 768 -41.67 -12.88 -6.53
N GLY A 769 -41.17 -13.60 -5.52
CA GLY A 769 -40.97 -13.05 -4.18
C GLY A 769 -39.90 -11.97 -4.21
N LEU A 770 -40.14 -10.84 -3.55
CA LEU A 770 -39.12 -9.80 -3.39
C LEU A 770 -37.99 -10.33 -2.52
N ILE A 771 -36.74 -10.11 -2.96
CA ILE A 771 -35.59 -10.59 -2.21
C ILE A 771 -35.37 -9.73 -0.97
N SER A 772 -35.29 -10.38 0.19
CA SER A 772 -34.94 -9.70 1.44
C SER A 772 -33.43 -9.42 1.51
N ARG A 773 -33.04 -8.41 2.28
CA ARG A 773 -31.63 -8.06 2.49
C ARG A 773 -30.83 -9.23 3.05
N VAL A 774 -31.42 -10.03 3.94
CA VAL A 774 -30.76 -11.21 4.51
C VAL A 774 -30.55 -12.32 3.48
N GLU A 775 -31.50 -12.56 2.59
CA GLU A 775 -31.36 -13.54 1.51
C GLU A 775 -30.32 -13.11 0.48
N MET A 776 -30.33 -11.83 0.10
CA MET A 776 -29.33 -11.23 -0.77
C MET A 776 -27.92 -11.43 -0.18
N ALA A 777 -27.75 -11.14 1.12
CA ALA A 777 -26.48 -11.30 1.82
C ALA A 777 -25.98 -12.76 1.82
N ALA A 778 -26.87 -13.72 2.10
CA ALA A 778 -26.55 -15.14 2.09
C ALA A 778 -26.09 -15.62 0.70
N MET A 779 -26.80 -15.21 -0.37
CA MET A 779 -26.43 -15.56 -1.74
C MET A 779 -25.07 -14.98 -2.15
N ILE A 780 -24.76 -13.74 -1.76
CA ILE A 780 -23.45 -13.11 -2.03
C ILE A 780 -22.34 -13.81 -1.27
N SER A 781 -22.55 -14.10 0.02
CA SER A 781 -21.60 -14.84 0.86
C SER A 781 -21.29 -16.22 0.27
N ALA A 782 -22.31 -16.96 -0.16
CA ALA A 782 -22.15 -18.25 -0.81
C ALA A 782 -21.40 -18.14 -2.15
N ALA A 783 -21.72 -17.14 -2.98
CA ALA A 783 -21.04 -16.90 -4.26
C ALA A 783 -19.55 -16.57 -4.11
N LEU A 784 -19.15 -16.00 -2.98
CA LEU A 784 -17.75 -15.71 -2.63
C LEU A 784 -17.03 -16.89 -1.97
N GLY A 785 -17.74 -17.96 -1.61
CA GLY A 785 -17.16 -19.11 -0.91
C GLY A 785 -16.63 -18.77 0.49
N THR A 786 -17.15 -17.71 1.13
CA THR A 786 -16.75 -17.36 2.50
C THR A 786 -17.17 -18.46 3.47
N THR A 787 -16.36 -18.75 4.49
CA THR A 787 -16.72 -19.72 5.55
C THR A 787 -17.45 -18.99 6.68
N PRO A 788 -18.79 -19.13 6.82
CA PRO A 788 -19.55 -18.43 7.85
C PRO A 788 -19.22 -19.00 9.23
N ALA A 789 -18.99 -18.13 10.22
CA ALA A 789 -18.83 -18.59 11.60
C ALA A 789 -20.17 -19.08 12.17
N ALA A 790 -20.16 -20.26 12.82
CA ALA A 790 -21.38 -20.96 13.25
C ALA A 790 -22.21 -20.21 14.33
N GLN A 791 -21.63 -19.20 15.00
CA GLN A 791 -22.31 -18.34 15.99
C GLN A 791 -21.74 -16.91 15.96
N ALA A 792 -21.77 -16.25 14.80
CA ALA A 792 -21.41 -14.83 14.74
C ALA A 792 -22.53 -13.97 15.36
N ALA A 793 -22.19 -13.07 16.28
CA ALA A 793 -22.96 -11.85 16.48
C ALA A 793 -22.47 -10.83 15.44
N THR A 794 -23.38 -10.15 14.77
CA THR A 794 -23.05 -9.04 13.88
C THR A 794 -22.87 -7.76 14.69
N SER A 795 -22.22 -6.76 14.11
CA SER A 795 -22.11 -5.43 14.73
C SER A 795 -23.32 -4.52 14.45
N PHE A 796 -24.41 -5.04 13.88
CA PHE A 796 -25.59 -4.25 13.57
C PHE A 796 -26.48 -4.05 14.80
N ALA A 797 -27.14 -2.90 14.87
CA ALA A 797 -27.98 -2.52 16.01
C ALA A 797 -29.22 -3.43 16.17
N ASP A 798 -29.65 -4.07 15.08
CA ASP A 798 -30.74 -5.03 14.99
C ASP A 798 -30.23 -6.47 14.81
N ASP A 799 -29.05 -6.80 15.34
CA ASP A 799 -28.50 -8.17 15.29
C ASP A 799 -29.49 -9.23 15.81
N GLU A 800 -30.33 -8.88 16.78
CA GLU A 800 -31.36 -9.76 17.33
C GLU A 800 -32.45 -10.12 16.31
N GLU A 801 -32.70 -9.28 15.30
CA GLU A 801 -33.67 -9.52 14.24
C GLU A 801 -33.08 -10.37 13.10
N ILE A 802 -31.75 -10.52 13.02
CA ILE A 802 -31.08 -11.31 12.00
C ILE A 802 -31.24 -12.80 12.33
N PRO A 803 -31.86 -13.61 11.44
CA PRO A 803 -32.00 -15.05 11.66
C PRO A 803 -30.65 -15.72 11.93
N ALA A 804 -30.62 -16.63 12.90
CA ALA A 804 -29.38 -17.30 13.33
C ALA A 804 -28.62 -17.99 12.18
N TRP A 805 -29.34 -18.55 11.21
CA TRP A 805 -28.75 -19.19 10.02
C TRP A 805 -28.00 -18.20 9.10
N ALA A 806 -28.36 -16.91 9.15
CA ALA A 806 -27.83 -15.88 8.27
C ALA A 806 -26.72 -15.04 8.91
N LYS A 807 -26.61 -14.99 10.25
CA LYS A 807 -25.67 -14.10 10.94
C LYS A 807 -24.23 -14.26 10.47
N GLY A 808 -23.77 -15.50 10.30
CA GLY A 808 -22.42 -15.79 9.79
C GLY A 808 -22.19 -15.25 8.38
N HIS A 809 -23.21 -15.32 7.51
CA HIS A 809 -23.13 -14.81 6.14
C HIS A 809 -23.09 -13.28 6.12
N VAL A 810 -24.00 -12.63 6.87
CA VAL A 810 -24.10 -11.18 6.99
C VAL A 810 -22.78 -10.60 7.52
N GLU A 811 -22.25 -11.16 8.60
CA GLU A 811 -20.98 -10.71 9.18
C GLU A 811 -19.81 -10.90 8.21
N SER A 812 -19.77 -12.03 7.49
CA SER A 812 -18.70 -12.31 6.52
C SER A 812 -18.63 -11.26 5.42
N ILE A 813 -19.78 -10.88 4.83
CA ILE A 813 -19.79 -9.90 3.73
C ILE A 813 -19.67 -8.45 4.25
N ARG A 814 -20.06 -8.17 5.50
CA ARG A 814 -19.81 -6.90 6.18
C ARG A 814 -18.32 -6.68 6.43
N LEU A 815 -17.60 -7.70 6.93
CA LEU A 815 -16.14 -7.65 7.13
C LEU A 815 -15.38 -7.46 5.81
N LEU A 816 -15.95 -7.92 4.69
CA LEU A 816 -15.45 -7.65 3.34
C LEU A 816 -15.83 -6.25 2.80
N GLY A 817 -16.59 -5.45 3.56
CA GLY A 817 -17.07 -4.13 3.16
C GLY A 817 -18.04 -4.14 1.97
N ILE A 818 -18.68 -5.29 1.72
CA ILE A 818 -19.61 -5.48 0.59
C ILE A 818 -21.00 -4.95 0.93
N ILE A 819 -21.42 -5.12 2.17
CA ILE A 819 -22.69 -4.60 2.67
C ILE A 819 -22.44 -3.71 3.89
N ASP A 820 -23.18 -2.61 3.95
CA ASP A 820 -23.20 -1.68 5.07
C ASP A 820 -24.63 -1.64 5.65
N GLY A 821 -24.75 -1.18 6.89
CA GLY A 821 -26.04 -0.91 7.52
C GLY A 821 -26.70 0.32 6.92
N ARG A 822 -28.03 0.39 7.03
CA ARG A 822 -28.80 1.60 6.77
C ARG A 822 -28.71 2.54 7.99
N SER A 823 -29.46 3.64 7.94
CA SER A 823 -29.50 4.67 8.99
C SER A 823 -29.65 4.04 10.38
N GLY A 824 -28.85 4.49 11.35
CA GLY A 824 -28.86 3.95 12.71
C GLY A 824 -28.11 2.62 12.88
N ASN A 825 -27.27 2.23 11.91
CA ASN A 825 -26.53 0.97 11.92
C ASN A 825 -27.46 -0.27 11.92
N LEU A 826 -28.62 -0.15 11.26
CA LEU A 826 -29.60 -1.23 11.11
C LEU A 826 -29.34 -2.02 9.83
N PHE A 827 -29.35 -3.35 9.90
CA PHE A 827 -29.25 -4.23 8.76
C PHE A 827 -30.59 -4.39 8.03
N GLU A 828 -31.69 -4.35 8.76
CA GLU A 828 -33.09 -4.55 8.33
C GLU A 828 -33.27 -5.88 7.59
N PRO A 829 -33.07 -7.03 8.27
CA PRO A 829 -32.95 -8.34 7.61
C PRO A 829 -34.16 -8.74 6.79
N ALA A 830 -35.37 -8.36 7.24
CA ALA A 830 -36.62 -8.69 6.58
C ALA A 830 -37.00 -7.72 5.45
N ASP A 831 -36.36 -6.55 5.37
CA ASP A 831 -36.72 -5.57 4.36
C ASP A 831 -36.19 -5.95 2.97
N THR A 832 -36.86 -5.47 1.93
CA THR A 832 -36.56 -5.83 0.55
C THR A 832 -35.44 -4.99 -0.03
N ALA A 833 -34.61 -5.58 -0.89
CA ALA A 833 -33.54 -4.87 -1.58
C ALA A 833 -34.08 -4.15 -2.83
N THR A 834 -33.70 -2.88 -3.00
CA THR A 834 -33.99 -2.14 -4.24
C THR A 834 -33.05 -2.54 -5.38
N ARG A 835 -33.42 -2.21 -6.62
CA ARG A 835 -32.58 -2.43 -7.81
C ARG A 835 -31.24 -1.73 -7.70
N ALA A 836 -31.22 -0.51 -7.16
CA ALA A 836 -29.99 0.22 -6.88
C ALA A 836 -29.12 -0.44 -5.80
N GLU A 837 -29.71 -0.91 -4.70
CA GLU A 837 -28.98 -1.62 -3.64
C GLU A 837 -28.38 -2.94 -4.16
N ALA A 838 -29.17 -3.73 -4.90
CA ALA A 838 -28.71 -4.97 -5.52
C ALA A 838 -27.51 -4.72 -6.45
N VAL A 839 -27.59 -3.69 -7.32
CA VAL A 839 -26.47 -3.29 -8.16
C VAL A 839 -25.26 -2.90 -7.33
N LYS A 840 -25.43 -2.05 -6.30
CA LYS A 840 -24.30 -1.59 -5.47
C LYS A 840 -23.57 -2.75 -4.80
N VAL A 841 -24.31 -3.69 -4.23
CA VAL A 841 -23.77 -4.89 -3.57
C VAL A 841 -23.04 -5.79 -4.56
N LEU A 842 -23.59 -6.00 -5.76
CA LEU A 842 -22.93 -6.79 -6.81
C LEU A 842 -21.66 -6.12 -7.32
N MET A 843 -21.67 -4.81 -7.52
CA MET A 843 -20.48 -4.06 -7.93
C MET A 843 -19.38 -4.14 -6.86
N LYS A 844 -19.73 -4.00 -5.58
CA LYS A 844 -18.79 -4.21 -4.46
C LYS A 844 -18.27 -5.65 -4.39
N MET A 845 -19.13 -6.65 -4.60
CA MET A 845 -18.73 -8.06 -4.67
C MET A 845 -17.70 -8.29 -5.80
N MET A 846 -17.93 -7.71 -6.99
CA MET A 846 -17.04 -7.86 -8.14
C MET A 846 -15.67 -7.20 -7.94
N GLN A 847 -15.55 -6.21 -7.05
CA GLN A 847 -14.26 -5.62 -6.67
C GLN A 847 -13.44 -6.53 -5.74
N ARG A 848 -14.05 -7.57 -5.17
CA ARG A 848 -13.41 -8.54 -4.26
C ARG A 848 -13.02 -9.85 -4.95
N LYS A 849 -13.54 -10.10 -6.16
CA LYS A 849 -13.06 -11.13 -7.08
C LYS A 849 -11.88 -10.61 -7.87
#